data_AF-A0A9E6XXC6-F1
#
_entry.id   AF-A0A9E6XXC6-F1
#
_cell.length_a   1.000
_cell.length_b   1.000
_cell.length_c   1.000
_cell.angle_alpha   90.00
_cell.angle_beta   90.00
_cell.angle_gamma   90.00
#
_symmetry.space_group_name_H-M   'P 1'
#
loop_
_entity.id
_entity.type
_entity.pdbx_description
1 polymer ?
#
loop_
_entity_poly.entity_id
_entity_poly.type
_entity_poly.pdbx_seq_one_letter_code
_entity_poly.pdbx_strand_id
1 'polypeptide(L)'
;MRGVDQGSGGESLDFLSGGREMGRLMREHDWSASAIGHPRSWPQSLRTATSMCLSSRFPMLIWWGPQLVKVYNDSYVPILGDKHPRALGAPGRQVWPEIWDVIGPMLDGVMTEGRATWSEDQLLLMTRAGFEEETYFTFSYSPIIDESGGVGGVFCAVTETTRSVLGARRLRVLTEVADRAGGTHDLAAVARSVIAALAADAADVPFALLYEGARLVAATGVTARTEARLAELVPGGGHGLDTVLNATGRAPRIVPAPPAIELAGPDPAALAGAYVAALDCGDGSWRLVLGVPARLALDDELRRFHRLLSRAVATALSAAFVLEEERARTTALAELDRAKTDFFTNISHEFRTPLTLMLGPLEDELARRPAADGDGDGDGDGDGDGVAIAHRNAMRLLRLVNALLDFSRAETGGTRADARPTDLAALTAQLASNFESAVRDAGLSFEVDVAALVAPVQVDPELWERILLNLLSNALKHTFDGSITVHGAQRDGWAVIEVSDTGIGIPSEHRGQIFDRFYRVPGARSRTHESSGIGLAVVAELTQAQGGLARVEVGPGGSGTTFVIELPLATDGPAVAAAPSALASAHVEEMRRWEGARGGHPGMAALPERAAGGRPRVLIVDDNADMREYLRDLLTADVDVGVATDGEDALEQLRTDPDGVDLVLSDVMMPRLDGLGLLSAMRADERLSHIPVVVLSARAGPDAAVDALELGADDYVVKPFTASELRARLRSTLELARSRTIETRLQREHATRMEDLYAREHRVAEVLQRSLLPATLPAEPHLDVAGCYVAAEDVAVVGGDWYDAVILDDGTVVLTIGDVAGHGLSAAAVMGQLRSATRGYALRGDDPATLLRSLNALVAGIDGSPMVTCQVLRIDVARERLEIACAGHPPAIVAPSADAPPGLVASPGPPLGVTRSAMWETRVERLGDGALLVLYTDGLIERRSESLDAGLERLSEAVAALRGRTSKALADGLLDALRPPGGFADDVAVLVTALGPVDAAPLTVRLPANARSLATARRALRRWLAANGVDGPAGYDVVLALDEAASNAIEHAYGAGDGTVTVRAAREAGRLRFTVEDEGRWRAAREDDRGRGLGMIRRLMDGVEVTTGKHGTRVELVRLLGAAGGRDG
;
A
#
# COMPACT_ATOMS: atom_id res chain seq x y z
N MET A 1 -1.18 23.59 -84.00
CA MET A 1 -0.36 23.31 -85.20
C MET A 1 1.06 23.74 -84.87
N ARG A 2 2.07 22.89 -85.17
CA ARG A 2 3.37 22.84 -84.47
C ARG A 2 3.20 22.41 -83.00
N GLY A 3 3.98 21.48 -82.46
CA GLY A 3 4.88 20.53 -83.14
C GLY A 3 5.21 19.40 -82.17
N VAL A 4 5.11 18.14 -82.63
CA VAL A 4 5.53 16.99 -81.84
C VAL A 4 7.04 16.82 -82.01
N ASP A 5 7.77 16.80 -80.90
CA ASP A 5 9.20 16.48 -80.88
C ASP A 5 9.39 15.18 -80.08
N GLN A 6 9.66 14.08 -80.79
CA GLN A 6 9.94 12.77 -80.20
C GLN A 6 11.46 12.61 -80.10
N GLY A 7 12.03 12.91 -78.93
CA GLY A 7 13.47 13.24 -78.82
C GLY A 7 14.29 12.57 -77.71
N SER A 8 13.74 11.67 -76.89
CA SER A 8 14.51 10.67 -76.11
C SER A 8 13.62 9.80 -75.23
N GLY A 9 13.94 8.51 -75.13
CA GLY A 9 13.32 7.59 -74.17
C GLY A 9 13.90 7.79 -72.77
N GLY A 10 13.34 8.74 -72.01
CA GLY A 10 13.72 8.92 -70.61
C GLY A 10 13.13 7.81 -69.73
N GLU A 11 13.97 6.95 -69.16
CA GLU A 11 13.57 6.15 -67.99
C GLU A 11 12.98 7.10 -66.94
N SER A 12 11.73 6.82 -66.55
CA SER A 12 11.05 7.58 -65.51
C SER A 12 11.58 7.16 -64.13
N LEU A 13 11.62 8.13 -63.21
CA LEU A 13 12.05 7.90 -61.84
C LEU A 13 10.88 7.42 -60.96
N ASP A 14 10.04 6.53 -61.49
CA ASP A 14 8.78 6.11 -60.87
C ASP A 14 9.00 5.34 -59.55
N PHE A 15 10.15 4.68 -59.40
CA PHE A 15 10.56 4.05 -58.14
C PHE A 15 10.84 5.08 -57.01
N LEU A 16 11.04 6.36 -57.35
CA LEU A 16 11.12 7.47 -56.41
C LEU A 16 9.77 8.15 -56.18
N SER A 17 8.65 7.62 -56.70
CA SER A 17 7.33 8.26 -56.60
C SER A 17 6.73 8.22 -55.18
N GLY A 18 7.13 7.25 -54.36
CA GLY A 18 6.80 7.15 -52.94
C GLY A 18 7.42 8.24 -52.06
N GLY A 19 6.99 8.32 -50.80
CA GLY A 19 7.36 9.37 -49.85
C GLY A 19 6.66 10.70 -50.12
N ARG A 20 6.66 11.61 -49.12
CA ARG A 20 6.02 12.94 -49.25
C ARG A 20 7.02 14.03 -49.60
N GLU A 21 7.96 14.27 -48.70
CA GLU A 21 9.07 15.20 -48.90
C GLU A 21 10.31 14.49 -49.43
N MET A 22 10.65 13.31 -48.89
CA MET A 22 11.86 12.61 -49.31
C MET A 22 11.85 12.17 -50.77
N GLY A 23 10.73 11.64 -51.28
CA GLY A 23 10.61 11.30 -52.71
C GLY A 23 10.75 12.53 -53.62
N ARG A 24 10.28 13.70 -53.18
CA ARG A 24 10.47 14.97 -53.88
C ARG A 24 11.95 15.39 -53.86
N LEU A 25 12.56 15.44 -52.68
CA LEU A 25 13.97 15.81 -52.52
C LEU A 25 14.92 14.88 -53.29
N MET A 26 14.66 13.57 -53.32
CA MET A 26 15.46 12.62 -54.11
C MET A 26 15.37 12.85 -55.62
N ARG A 27 14.27 13.41 -56.14
CA ARG A 27 14.14 13.78 -57.57
C ARG A 27 14.75 15.14 -57.90
N GLU A 28 14.92 16.01 -56.89
CA GLU A 28 15.52 17.35 -57.03
C GLU A 28 17.02 17.42 -56.69
N HIS A 29 17.56 16.43 -55.98
CA HIS A 29 18.95 16.40 -55.51
C HIS A 29 19.96 16.18 -56.65
N ASP A 30 21.08 16.91 -56.62
CA ASP A 30 22.18 16.72 -57.58
C ASP A 30 23.06 15.51 -57.20
N TRP A 31 22.60 14.34 -57.62
CA TRP A 31 23.31 13.08 -57.47
C TRP A 31 24.62 12.98 -58.28
N SER A 32 24.94 13.93 -59.16
CA SER A 32 26.21 13.89 -59.90
C SER A 32 27.44 14.10 -59.01
N ALA A 33 27.25 14.74 -57.85
CA ALA A 33 28.25 14.91 -56.81
C ALA A 33 28.31 13.74 -55.79
N SER A 34 27.39 12.77 -55.87
CA SER A 34 27.31 11.64 -54.93
C SER A 34 28.04 10.40 -55.46
N ALA A 35 28.67 9.63 -54.55
CA ALA A 35 29.47 8.46 -54.90
C ALA A 35 28.67 7.28 -55.48
N ILE A 36 27.32 7.34 -55.46
CA ILE A 36 26.42 6.35 -56.08
C ILE A 36 25.90 6.80 -57.46
N GLY A 37 26.25 8.01 -57.90
CA GLY A 37 25.84 8.56 -59.19
C GLY A 37 24.34 8.83 -59.32
N HIS A 38 23.93 9.20 -60.53
CA HIS A 38 22.56 9.58 -60.86
C HIS A 38 21.56 8.41 -60.71
N PRO A 39 20.29 8.62 -60.30
CA PRO A 39 19.34 7.53 -60.06
C PRO A 39 19.03 6.62 -61.27
N ARG A 40 19.28 7.10 -62.49
CA ARG A 40 19.22 6.27 -63.72
C ARG A 40 20.38 5.30 -63.91
N SER A 41 21.47 5.43 -63.16
CA SER A 41 22.58 4.47 -63.13
C SER A 41 22.61 3.62 -61.85
N TRP A 42 21.58 3.73 -61.00
CA TRP A 42 21.47 2.88 -59.81
C TRP A 42 21.10 1.43 -60.20
N PRO A 43 21.72 0.43 -59.56
CA PRO A 43 21.32 -0.98 -59.68
C PRO A 43 19.85 -1.19 -59.28
N GLN A 44 19.21 -2.20 -59.86
CA GLN A 44 17.82 -2.57 -59.59
C GLN A 44 17.61 -2.98 -58.13
N SER A 45 18.61 -3.60 -57.50
CA SER A 45 18.64 -3.87 -56.05
C SER A 45 18.44 -2.59 -55.21
N LEU A 46 19.23 -1.53 -55.49
CA LEU A 46 19.09 -0.22 -54.85
C LEU A 46 17.78 0.49 -55.22
N ARG A 47 17.33 0.43 -56.48
CA ARG A 47 16.05 1.02 -56.91
C ARG A 47 14.88 0.41 -56.13
N THR A 48 14.86 -0.92 -56.01
CA THR A 48 13.83 -1.68 -55.29
C THR A 48 13.83 -1.34 -53.80
N ALA A 49 14.98 -1.43 -53.14
CA ALA A 49 15.11 -1.07 -51.72
C ALA A 49 14.69 0.39 -51.45
N THR A 50 15.08 1.34 -52.32
CA THR A 50 14.69 2.75 -52.18
C THR A 50 13.19 2.94 -52.30
N SER A 51 12.53 2.25 -53.23
CA SER A 51 11.06 2.32 -53.39
C SER A 51 10.34 1.79 -52.15
N MET A 52 10.80 0.65 -51.59
CA MET A 52 10.27 0.09 -50.34
C MET A 52 10.45 1.09 -49.18
N CYS A 53 11.66 1.61 -49.01
CA CYS A 53 12.00 2.62 -47.99
C CYS A 53 11.06 3.84 -48.06
N LEU A 54 10.92 4.46 -49.24
CA LEU A 54 10.05 5.61 -49.48
C LEU A 54 8.55 5.31 -49.28
N SER A 55 8.10 4.08 -49.52
CA SER A 55 6.70 3.68 -49.31
C SER A 55 6.34 3.44 -47.83
N SER A 56 7.33 3.12 -47.00
CA SER A 56 7.15 2.75 -45.59
C SER A 56 6.80 3.94 -44.70
N ARG A 57 6.00 3.68 -43.65
CA ARG A 57 5.73 4.63 -42.57
C ARG A 57 6.68 4.50 -41.37
N PHE A 58 7.46 3.43 -41.28
CA PHE A 58 8.49 3.26 -40.24
C PHE A 58 9.76 4.03 -40.62
N PRO A 59 10.56 4.54 -39.67
CA PRO A 59 11.84 5.19 -39.98
C PRO A 59 12.81 4.20 -40.64
N MET A 60 13.20 4.48 -41.89
CA MET A 60 14.06 3.60 -42.68
C MET A 60 15.19 4.36 -43.38
N LEU A 61 16.35 3.70 -43.46
CA LEU A 61 17.58 4.17 -44.06
C LEU A 61 18.26 3.03 -44.82
N ILE A 62 18.82 3.33 -45.98
CA ILE A 62 19.73 2.48 -46.74
C ILE A 62 21.11 3.13 -46.73
N TRP A 63 22.13 2.32 -46.52
CA TRP A 63 23.53 2.69 -46.68
C TRP A 63 24.08 1.97 -47.91
N TRP A 64 24.46 2.69 -48.98
CA TRP A 64 24.86 2.07 -50.24
C TRP A 64 26.35 2.23 -50.58
N GLY A 65 26.94 1.15 -51.09
CA GLY A 65 28.31 1.06 -51.59
C GLY A 65 29.40 1.25 -50.53
N PRO A 66 30.69 1.22 -50.93
CA PRO A 66 31.84 1.29 -50.02
C PRO A 66 32.00 2.60 -49.23
N GLN A 67 31.18 3.62 -49.51
CA GLN A 67 31.14 4.88 -48.75
C GLN A 67 29.91 4.98 -47.83
N LEU A 68 29.06 3.95 -47.79
CA LEU A 68 27.84 3.87 -46.98
C LEU A 68 26.97 5.13 -47.16
N VAL A 69 26.66 5.44 -48.42
CA VAL A 69 25.90 6.63 -48.83
C VAL A 69 24.44 6.51 -48.42
N LYS A 70 23.90 7.57 -47.82
CA LYS A 70 22.58 7.54 -47.17
C LYS A 70 21.40 7.87 -48.10
N VAL A 71 20.42 6.96 -48.13
CA VAL A 71 19.10 7.11 -48.79
C VAL A 71 18.01 6.74 -47.78
N TYR A 72 17.09 7.63 -47.43
CA TYR A 72 16.17 7.45 -46.29
C TYR A 72 14.78 8.05 -46.53
N ASN A 73 13.79 7.65 -45.73
CA ASN A 73 12.40 8.07 -45.90
C ASN A 73 11.97 9.21 -44.96
N ASP A 74 10.74 9.72 -45.15
CA ASP A 74 10.19 10.84 -44.38
C ASP A 74 10.19 10.57 -42.87
N SER A 75 9.89 9.34 -42.45
CA SER A 75 9.88 8.95 -41.04
C SER A 75 11.27 8.89 -40.39
N TYR A 76 12.35 8.85 -41.17
CA TYR A 76 13.72 8.95 -40.67
C TYR A 76 14.20 10.42 -40.50
N VAL A 77 13.49 11.41 -41.06
CA VAL A 77 13.85 12.83 -40.95
C VAL A 77 13.96 13.33 -39.50
N PRO A 78 13.06 12.99 -38.56
CA PRO A 78 13.20 13.41 -37.15
C PRO A 78 14.49 12.92 -36.48
N ILE A 79 14.96 11.72 -36.83
CA ILE A 79 16.20 11.12 -36.31
C ILE A 79 17.44 11.91 -36.76
N LEU A 80 17.37 12.57 -37.93
CA LEU A 80 18.44 13.42 -38.45
C LEU A 80 18.49 14.82 -37.84
N GLY A 81 17.35 15.38 -37.40
CA GLY A 81 17.26 16.78 -36.98
C GLY A 81 17.89 17.75 -38.00
N ASP A 82 18.75 18.65 -37.51
CA ASP A 82 19.47 19.68 -38.29
C ASP A 82 20.48 19.14 -39.32
N LYS A 83 20.54 17.81 -39.49
CA LYS A 83 21.33 17.14 -40.54
C LYS A 83 20.50 16.87 -41.79
N HIS A 84 19.17 16.96 -41.73
CA HIS A 84 18.33 17.01 -42.91
C HIS A 84 18.30 18.45 -43.49
N PRO A 85 18.26 18.66 -44.83
CA PRO A 85 18.32 17.67 -45.90
C PRO A 85 19.75 17.26 -46.30
N ARG A 86 20.79 17.95 -45.82
CA ARG A 86 22.21 17.77 -46.22
C ARG A 86 22.78 16.35 -46.02
N ALA A 87 22.12 15.50 -45.25
CA ALA A 87 22.44 14.09 -45.07
C ALA A 87 22.03 13.19 -46.26
N LEU A 88 21.18 13.65 -47.18
CA LEU A 88 20.80 12.90 -48.38
C LEU A 88 21.99 12.81 -49.34
N GLY A 89 22.30 11.60 -49.84
CA GLY A 89 23.39 11.38 -50.80
C GLY A 89 24.80 11.54 -50.23
N ALA A 90 24.94 11.79 -48.93
CA ALA A 90 26.21 11.94 -48.23
C ALA A 90 26.72 10.61 -47.61
N PRO A 91 28.04 10.40 -47.49
CA PRO A 91 28.63 9.25 -46.79
C PRO A 91 28.26 9.20 -45.30
N GLY A 92 27.96 8.00 -44.79
CA GLY A 92 27.51 7.79 -43.41
C GLY A 92 28.38 8.44 -42.35
N ARG A 93 29.70 8.27 -42.45
CA ARG A 93 30.71 8.82 -41.52
C ARG A 93 30.78 10.36 -41.48
N GLN A 94 30.33 11.04 -42.54
CA GLN A 94 30.26 12.51 -42.57
C GLN A 94 28.98 13.05 -41.94
N VAL A 95 27.91 12.24 -41.92
CA VAL A 95 26.63 12.60 -41.30
C VAL A 95 26.62 12.27 -39.82
N TRP A 96 27.18 11.12 -39.43
CA TRP A 96 27.19 10.61 -38.06
C TRP A 96 28.62 10.41 -37.51
N PRO A 97 29.53 11.40 -37.57
CA PRO A 97 30.88 11.26 -37.03
C PRO A 97 30.92 10.97 -35.52
N GLU A 98 29.94 11.46 -34.76
CA GLU A 98 29.91 11.34 -33.28
C GLU A 98 29.53 9.94 -32.77
N ILE A 99 28.82 9.14 -33.58
CA ILE A 99 28.46 7.75 -33.25
C ILE A 99 29.15 6.72 -34.14
N TRP A 100 30.05 7.16 -35.04
CA TRP A 100 30.63 6.26 -36.05
C TRP A 100 31.44 5.12 -35.45
N ASP A 101 32.10 5.35 -34.31
CA ASP A 101 32.89 4.31 -33.63
C ASP A 101 32.01 3.21 -33.00
N VAL A 102 30.69 3.46 -32.86
CA VAL A 102 29.69 2.46 -32.45
C VAL A 102 29.05 1.80 -33.67
N ILE A 103 28.50 2.58 -34.61
CA ILE A 103 27.70 2.03 -35.73
C ILE A 103 28.54 1.56 -36.91
N GLY A 104 29.72 2.15 -37.13
CA GLY A 104 30.63 1.84 -38.24
C GLY A 104 31.07 0.38 -38.22
N PRO A 105 31.64 -0.15 -37.12
CA PRO A 105 32.04 -1.56 -37.03
C PRO A 105 30.89 -2.55 -37.28
N MET A 106 29.65 -2.17 -36.93
CA MET A 106 28.46 -3.00 -37.21
C MET A 106 28.10 -2.99 -38.70
N LEU A 107 28.17 -1.82 -39.36
CA LEU A 107 27.95 -1.70 -40.81
C LEU A 107 29.06 -2.41 -41.60
N ASP A 108 30.32 -2.21 -41.22
CA ASP A 108 31.48 -2.86 -41.85
C ASP A 108 31.40 -4.38 -41.69
N GLY A 109 30.97 -4.89 -40.54
CA GLY A 109 30.69 -6.31 -40.32
C GLY A 109 29.59 -6.87 -41.23
N VAL A 110 28.48 -6.15 -41.40
CA VAL A 110 27.39 -6.57 -42.32
C VAL A 110 27.88 -6.56 -43.78
N MET A 111 28.65 -5.54 -44.19
CA MET A 111 29.20 -5.41 -45.54
C MET A 111 30.28 -6.45 -45.87
N THR A 112 31.05 -6.93 -44.87
CA THR A 112 32.16 -7.87 -45.08
C THR A 112 31.81 -9.33 -44.80
N GLU A 113 30.96 -9.62 -43.81
CA GLU A 113 30.55 -10.99 -43.47
C GLU A 113 29.21 -11.41 -44.11
N GLY A 114 28.40 -10.46 -44.60
CA GLY A 114 27.07 -10.74 -45.13
C GLY A 114 26.07 -11.22 -44.06
N ARG A 115 26.32 -10.96 -42.78
CA ARG A 115 25.45 -11.34 -41.65
C ARG A 115 24.67 -10.12 -41.14
N ALA A 116 23.38 -10.30 -40.89
CA ALA A 116 22.54 -9.26 -40.27
C ALA A 116 22.80 -9.14 -38.75
N THR A 117 22.53 -7.96 -38.16
CA THR A 117 22.73 -7.67 -36.71
C THR A 117 21.51 -6.96 -36.07
N TRP A 118 21.17 -7.26 -34.78
CA TRP A 118 20.13 -6.60 -33.95
C TRP A 118 20.73 -5.83 -32.79
N SER A 119 20.30 -4.58 -32.64
CA SER A 119 20.57 -3.74 -31.49
C SER A 119 19.24 -3.20 -30.99
N GLU A 120 18.97 -3.41 -29.71
CA GLU A 120 17.78 -2.88 -29.02
C GLU A 120 18.28 -1.91 -27.97
N ASP A 121 17.54 -0.82 -27.76
CA ASP A 121 17.83 0.19 -26.75
C ASP A 121 19.31 0.60 -26.74
N GLN A 122 19.92 0.76 -27.92
CA GLN A 122 21.32 1.15 -28.03
C GLN A 122 21.46 2.64 -27.74
N LEU A 123 22.19 2.96 -26.67
CA LEU A 123 22.66 4.32 -26.41
C LEU A 123 23.53 4.81 -27.58
N LEU A 124 23.11 5.91 -28.17
CA LEU A 124 23.80 6.67 -29.20
C LEU A 124 23.86 8.13 -28.71
N LEU A 125 25.05 8.71 -28.62
CA LEU A 125 25.25 10.12 -28.25
C LEU A 125 25.23 10.96 -29.52
N MET A 126 24.13 11.67 -29.76
CA MET A 126 23.83 12.25 -31.08
C MET A 126 23.73 13.77 -31.00
N THR A 127 24.46 14.48 -31.87
CA THR A 127 24.42 15.94 -31.91
C THR A 127 23.24 16.41 -32.76
N ARG A 128 22.14 16.77 -32.08
CA ARG A 128 20.92 17.36 -32.65
C ARG A 128 20.43 18.51 -31.76
N ALA A 129 19.68 19.47 -32.33
CA ALA A 129 19.18 20.65 -31.62
C ALA A 129 20.25 21.52 -30.89
N GLY A 130 21.53 21.38 -31.28
CA GLY A 130 22.64 22.21 -30.80
C GLY A 130 23.42 21.68 -29.58
N PHE A 131 23.13 20.48 -29.09
CA PHE A 131 23.87 19.82 -27.99
C PHE A 131 24.10 18.33 -28.28
N GLU A 132 24.89 17.66 -27.45
CA GLU A 132 25.10 16.20 -27.48
C GLU A 132 23.99 15.52 -26.68
N GLU A 133 23.04 14.84 -27.33
CA GLU A 133 21.86 14.28 -26.70
C GLU A 133 22.03 12.78 -26.37
N GLU A 134 21.57 12.38 -25.18
CA GLU A 134 21.44 10.99 -24.76
C GLU A 134 20.22 10.35 -25.44
N THR A 135 20.43 9.51 -26.46
CA THR A 135 19.35 8.92 -27.26
C THR A 135 19.47 7.41 -27.39
N TYR A 136 18.34 6.70 -27.43
CA TYR A 136 18.29 5.24 -27.44
C TYR A 136 17.54 4.73 -28.68
N PHE A 137 18.10 3.73 -29.35
CA PHE A 137 17.55 3.20 -30.60
C PHE A 137 17.52 1.68 -30.66
N THR A 138 16.39 1.15 -31.11
CA THR A 138 16.24 -0.24 -31.53
C THR A 138 16.27 -0.30 -33.06
N PHE A 139 17.27 -0.99 -33.62
CA PHE A 139 17.50 -1.09 -35.05
C PHE A 139 18.07 -2.45 -35.47
N SER A 140 17.85 -2.78 -36.76
CA SER A 140 18.47 -3.94 -37.40
C SER A 140 19.22 -3.52 -38.65
N TYR A 141 20.43 -4.04 -38.84
CA TYR A 141 21.19 -3.89 -40.08
C TYR A 141 21.16 -5.21 -40.85
N SER A 142 20.51 -5.20 -42.02
CA SER A 142 20.37 -6.35 -42.90
C SER A 142 21.13 -6.12 -44.21
N PRO A 143 21.88 -7.09 -44.75
CA PRO A 143 22.58 -6.94 -46.01
C PRO A 143 21.59 -6.87 -47.18
N ILE A 144 21.80 -5.92 -48.09
CA ILE A 144 21.17 -5.90 -49.42
C ILE A 144 22.15 -6.56 -50.38
N ILE A 145 21.76 -7.74 -50.87
CA ILE A 145 22.54 -8.45 -51.89
C ILE A 145 22.29 -7.78 -53.25
N ASP A 146 23.37 -7.56 -54.01
CA ASP A 146 23.32 -6.91 -55.31
C ASP A 146 23.46 -7.89 -56.49
N GLU A 147 23.44 -7.34 -57.69
CA GLU A 147 23.54 -8.02 -58.98
C GLU A 147 24.94 -8.60 -59.26
N SER A 148 25.91 -8.47 -58.34
CA SER A 148 27.13 -9.28 -58.31
C SER A 148 26.98 -10.54 -57.43
N GLY A 149 26.07 -10.53 -56.46
CA GLY A 149 25.93 -11.55 -55.41
C GLY A 149 26.68 -11.21 -54.12
N GLY A 150 27.40 -10.08 -54.08
CA GLY A 150 27.96 -9.48 -52.88
C GLY A 150 26.96 -8.58 -52.14
N VAL A 151 27.42 -7.97 -51.04
CA VAL A 151 26.63 -6.98 -50.29
C VAL A 151 26.82 -5.60 -50.92
N GLY A 152 25.84 -5.13 -51.70
CA GLY A 152 25.88 -3.80 -52.33
C GLY A 152 25.56 -2.66 -51.34
N GLY A 153 24.87 -2.97 -50.25
CA GLY A 153 24.55 -2.03 -49.19
C GLY A 153 23.89 -2.67 -47.97
N VAL A 154 23.49 -1.84 -47.01
CA VAL A 154 22.81 -2.25 -45.77
C VAL A 154 21.43 -1.58 -45.70
N PHE A 155 20.40 -2.38 -45.47
CA PHE A 155 19.06 -1.93 -45.08
C PHE A 155 18.99 -1.74 -43.57
N CYS A 156 18.43 -0.61 -43.13
CA CYS A 156 18.17 -0.28 -41.74
C CYS A 156 16.71 0.12 -41.54
N ALA A 157 16.01 -0.64 -40.71
CA ALA A 157 14.80 -0.19 -40.02
C ALA A 157 15.17 0.16 -38.57
N VAL A 158 14.69 1.30 -38.08
CA VAL A 158 15.02 1.83 -36.75
C VAL A 158 13.82 2.48 -36.07
N THR A 159 13.72 2.30 -34.75
CA THR A 159 12.79 2.99 -33.86
C THR A 159 13.58 3.70 -32.77
N GLU A 160 13.26 4.96 -32.49
CA GLU A 160 13.80 5.67 -31.33
C GLU A 160 13.04 5.24 -30.07
N THR A 161 13.74 4.61 -29.13
CA THR A 161 13.19 4.13 -27.84
C THR A 161 13.53 5.04 -26.66
N THR A 162 14.24 6.16 -26.89
CA THR A 162 14.65 7.17 -25.89
C THR A 162 13.60 7.44 -24.81
N ARG A 163 12.34 7.72 -25.19
CA ARG A 163 11.26 8.00 -24.23
C ARG A 163 10.86 6.81 -23.35
N SER A 164 10.86 5.59 -23.89
CA SER A 164 10.54 4.39 -23.08
C SER A 164 11.68 4.08 -22.11
N VAL A 165 12.94 4.20 -22.54
CA VAL A 165 14.12 3.99 -21.67
C VAL A 165 14.18 5.04 -20.55
N LEU A 166 14.10 6.33 -20.91
CA LEU A 166 14.10 7.42 -19.92
C LEU A 166 12.85 7.38 -19.02
N GLY A 167 11.67 7.08 -19.58
CA GLY A 167 10.43 6.94 -18.81
C GLY A 167 10.51 5.82 -17.78
N ALA A 168 11.06 4.67 -18.15
CA ALA A 168 11.33 3.57 -17.23
C ALA A 168 12.36 3.98 -16.16
N ARG A 169 13.48 4.60 -16.56
CA ARG A 169 14.51 5.11 -15.63
C ARG A 169 13.91 6.04 -14.57
N ARG A 170 13.17 7.05 -15.02
CA ARG A 170 12.49 8.07 -14.19
C ARG A 170 11.42 7.48 -13.27
N LEU A 171 10.56 6.59 -13.76
CA LEU A 171 9.59 5.90 -12.92
C LEU A 171 10.31 5.01 -11.90
N ARG A 172 11.34 4.27 -12.27
CA ARG A 172 12.06 3.40 -11.32
C ARG A 172 12.70 4.21 -10.20
N VAL A 173 13.19 5.43 -10.48
CA VAL A 173 13.58 6.38 -9.41
C VAL A 173 12.37 6.61 -8.51
N LEU A 174 11.23 7.06 -9.06
CA LEU A 174 9.98 7.32 -8.33
C LEU A 174 9.33 6.11 -7.62
N THR A 175 9.55 4.87 -8.06
CA THR A 175 8.91 3.67 -7.51
C THR A 175 9.57 3.26 -6.22
N GLU A 176 10.87 2.98 -6.27
CA GLU A 176 11.58 2.76 -5.01
C GLU A 176 11.60 4.09 -4.24
N VAL A 177 11.26 5.27 -4.87
CA VAL A 177 10.86 6.53 -4.15
C VAL A 177 9.77 6.10 -3.21
N ALA A 178 8.58 5.65 -3.59
CA ALA A 178 7.64 5.10 -2.60
C ALA A 178 8.19 4.07 -1.56
N ASP A 179 9.27 3.31 -1.82
CA ASP A 179 9.74 2.18 -0.98
C ASP A 179 10.65 2.50 0.22
N ARG A 180 11.66 3.39 0.16
CA ARG A 180 12.52 3.69 1.37
C ARG A 180 11.77 4.37 2.53
N ALA A 181 10.46 4.52 2.35
CA ALA A 181 9.42 4.79 3.34
C ALA A 181 9.19 3.68 4.34
N GLY A 182 9.27 2.45 3.87
CA GLY A 182 9.17 1.28 4.71
C GLY A 182 10.34 1.25 5.68
N GLY A 183 10.08 1.57 6.94
CA GLY A 183 10.91 1.08 8.06
C GLY A 183 12.00 1.99 8.61
N THR A 184 12.15 3.25 8.17
CA THR A 184 12.98 4.24 8.90
C THR A 184 12.13 5.21 9.71
N HIS A 185 12.70 5.75 10.79
CA HIS A 185 11.96 6.25 11.96
C HIS A 185 12.51 7.57 12.54
N ASP A 186 13.45 8.20 11.83
CA ASP A 186 14.16 9.47 12.12
C ASP A 186 14.06 10.33 10.84
N LEU A 187 13.55 11.55 10.93
CA LEU A 187 13.39 12.49 9.81
C LEU A 187 14.72 12.75 9.10
N ALA A 188 15.84 12.81 9.82
CA ALA A 188 17.16 12.99 9.24
C ALA A 188 17.67 11.71 8.56
N ALA A 189 17.33 10.52 9.07
CA ALA A 189 17.61 9.24 8.38
C ALA A 189 16.79 9.10 7.10
N VAL A 190 15.52 9.50 7.11
CA VAL A 190 14.67 9.60 5.92
C VAL A 190 15.29 10.57 4.92
N ALA A 191 15.59 11.81 5.32
CA ALA A 191 16.20 12.82 4.45
C ALA A 191 17.50 12.32 3.79
N ARG A 192 18.36 11.61 4.53
CA ARG A 192 19.57 10.97 3.98
C ARG A 192 19.24 9.81 3.05
N SER A 193 18.31 8.92 3.43
CA SER A 193 17.91 7.74 2.64
C SER A 193 17.33 8.13 1.28
N VAL A 194 16.43 9.12 1.28
CA VAL A 194 15.75 9.67 0.10
C VAL A 194 16.75 10.29 -0.89
N ILE A 195 17.75 11.04 -0.40
CA ILE A 195 18.74 11.70 -1.26
C ILE A 195 19.86 10.76 -1.69
N ALA A 196 20.35 9.88 -0.81
CA ALA A 196 21.36 8.88 -1.13
C ALA A 196 20.88 7.85 -2.18
N ALA A 197 19.58 7.74 -2.36
CA ALA A 197 18.96 6.92 -3.37
C ALA A 197 18.89 7.58 -4.76
N LEU A 198 18.84 8.92 -4.83
CA LEU A 198 19.04 9.65 -6.10
C LEU A 198 20.48 9.48 -6.62
N ALA A 199 21.40 8.95 -5.80
CA ALA A 199 22.71 8.49 -6.25
C ALA A 199 22.66 7.26 -7.17
N ALA A 200 21.57 6.48 -7.15
CA ALA A 200 21.46 5.25 -7.93
C ALA A 200 21.35 5.52 -9.44
N ASP A 201 20.88 6.70 -9.84
CA ASP A 201 20.76 7.10 -11.24
C ASP A 201 21.23 8.55 -11.47
N ALA A 202 22.56 8.71 -11.51
CA ALA A 202 23.21 9.99 -11.78
C ALA A 202 23.06 10.46 -13.25
N ALA A 203 22.35 9.73 -14.12
CA ALA A 203 22.16 10.10 -15.51
C ALA A 203 20.97 11.05 -15.71
N ASP A 204 19.83 10.81 -15.04
CA ASP A 204 18.74 11.81 -14.97
C ASP A 204 18.96 12.86 -13.88
N VAL A 205 19.65 12.53 -12.76
CA VAL A 205 19.87 13.45 -11.63
C VAL A 205 21.36 13.49 -11.24
N PRO A 206 22.19 14.33 -11.90
CA PRO A 206 23.66 14.32 -11.70
C PRO A 206 24.10 14.70 -10.29
N PHE A 207 23.26 15.45 -9.57
CA PHE A 207 23.36 15.65 -8.13
C PHE A 207 22.00 16.03 -7.55
N ALA A 208 21.84 15.81 -6.25
CA ALA A 208 20.75 16.39 -5.47
C ALA A 208 21.27 16.87 -4.11
N LEU A 209 20.81 18.03 -3.67
CA LEU A 209 21.07 18.59 -2.35
C LEU A 209 19.72 18.83 -1.66
N LEU A 210 19.64 18.57 -0.36
CA LEU A 210 18.45 18.83 0.45
C LEU A 210 18.80 19.74 1.62
N TYR A 211 18.17 20.92 1.65
CA TYR A 211 18.36 21.94 2.66
C TYR A 211 17.15 22.05 3.59
N GLU A 212 17.41 22.26 4.87
CA GLU A 212 16.44 22.71 5.88
C GLU A 212 16.77 24.17 6.23
N GLY A 213 15.96 25.09 5.72
CA GLY A 213 16.19 26.53 5.79
C GLY A 213 17.48 26.97 5.08
N ALA A 214 18.58 26.96 5.84
CA ALA A 214 19.94 27.29 5.42
C ALA A 214 20.93 26.11 5.57
N ARG A 215 20.54 25.04 6.25
CA ARG A 215 21.40 23.91 6.64
C ARG A 215 21.33 22.80 5.59
N LEU A 216 22.46 22.38 5.04
CA LEU A 216 22.53 21.16 4.23
C LEU A 216 22.26 19.94 5.13
N VAL A 217 21.30 19.09 4.74
CA VAL A 217 20.88 17.90 5.51
C VAL A 217 21.36 16.61 4.86
N ALA A 218 21.33 16.57 3.53
CA ALA A 218 21.84 15.46 2.73
C ALA A 218 22.26 15.95 1.35
N ALA A 219 23.25 15.27 0.76
CA ALA A 219 23.73 15.52 -0.58
C ALA A 219 24.02 14.20 -1.31
N THR A 220 23.99 14.23 -2.64
CA THR A 220 24.51 13.17 -3.51
C THR A 220 25.05 13.77 -4.82
N GLY A 221 25.89 13.01 -5.53
CA GLY A 221 26.49 13.43 -6.80
C GLY A 221 27.58 14.50 -6.70
N VAL A 222 27.94 14.94 -5.49
CA VAL A 222 28.99 15.96 -5.24
C VAL A 222 30.23 15.37 -4.59
N THR A 223 31.40 15.99 -4.79
CA THR A 223 32.62 15.60 -4.05
C THR A 223 32.46 15.92 -2.57
N ALA A 224 33.05 15.11 -1.67
CA ALA A 224 33.02 15.39 -0.22
C ALA A 224 33.63 16.77 0.15
N ARG A 225 34.55 17.27 -0.68
CA ARG A 225 35.09 18.64 -0.61
C ARG A 225 34.03 19.71 -0.92
N THR A 226 33.21 19.45 -1.94
CA THR A 226 32.07 20.30 -2.31
C THR A 226 30.96 20.23 -1.28
N GLU A 227 30.63 19.05 -0.76
CA GLU A 227 29.65 18.86 0.30
C GLU A 227 29.99 19.65 1.57
N ALA A 228 31.22 19.52 2.08
CA ALA A 228 31.68 20.29 3.23
C ALA A 228 31.57 21.82 3.00
N ARG A 229 31.99 22.28 1.82
CA ARG A 229 31.90 23.70 1.39
C ARG A 229 30.46 24.19 1.20
N LEU A 230 29.54 23.30 0.81
CA LEU A 230 28.10 23.59 0.70
C LEU A 230 27.38 23.59 2.05
N ALA A 231 27.94 22.92 3.07
CA ALA A 231 27.48 22.99 4.45
C ALA A 231 27.97 24.26 5.18
N GLU A 232 29.11 24.83 4.79
CA GLU A 232 29.64 26.11 5.29
C GLU A 232 28.98 27.35 4.65
N LEU A 233 28.16 27.17 3.60
CA LEU A 233 27.60 28.26 2.80
C LEU A 233 26.37 28.92 3.46
N VAL A 234 26.61 29.99 4.22
CA VAL A 234 25.57 30.83 4.81
C VAL A 234 24.85 31.66 3.73
N PRO A 235 23.50 31.71 3.70
CA PRO A 235 22.74 32.50 2.74
C PRO A 235 23.09 34.00 2.77
N GLY A 236 23.31 34.57 1.58
CA GLY A 236 23.64 35.99 1.37
C GLY A 236 25.08 36.26 0.94
N GLY A 237 25.87 35.24 0.61
CA GLY A 237 27.28 35.37 0.19
C GLY A 237 27.49 36.00 -1.20
N GLY A 238 26.45 36.09 -2.03
CA GLY A 238 26.52 36.59 -3.41
C GLY A 238 26.84 35.49 -4.43
N HIS A 239 26.60 34.23 -4.09
CA HIS A 239 26.77 33.09 -4.99
C HIS A 239 25.45 32.75 -5.70
N GLY A 240 25.52 32.14 -6.89
CA GLY A 240 24.30 31.84 -7.68
C GLY A 240 23.25 31.01 -6.94
N LEU A 241 23.67 30.19 -5.96
CA LEU A 241 22.80 29.40 -5.09
C LEU A 241 21.91 30.28 -4.19
N ASP A 242 22.38 31.45 -3.75
CA ASP A 242 21.60 32.38 -2.91
C ASP A 242 20.31 32.84 -3.63
N THR A 243 20.39 33.07 -4.94
CA THR A 243 19.25 33.51 -5.77
C THR A 243 18.15 32.44 -5.86
N VAL A 244 18.51 31.20 -5.55
CA VAL A 244 17.64 30.03 -5.65
C VAL A 244 17.14 29.59 -4.27
N LEU A 245 18.00 29.56 -3.24
CA LEU A 245 17.57 29.30 -1.87
C LEU A 245 16.68 30.42 -1.31
N ASN A 246 16.83 31.67 -1.78
CA ASN A 246 15.93 32.78 -1.45
C ASN A 246 14.81 32.98 -2.50
N ALA A 247 14.59 32.02 -3.41
CA ALA A 247 13.48 32.08 -4.35
C ALA A 247 12.17 31.71 -3.66
N THR A 248 11.20 32.64 -3.63
CA THR A 248 9.84 32.36 -3.19
C THR A 248 8.94 31.95 -4.36
N GLY A 249 8.14 30.89 -4.14
CA GLY A 249 7.04 30.47 -5.02
C GLY A 249 7.18 29.05 -5.60
N ARG A 250 6.05 28.34 -5.71
CA ARG A 250 5.90 26.92 -6.11
C ARG A 250 6.41 26.52 -7.51
N ALA A 251 6.94 27.45 -8.30
CA ALA A 251 7.37 27.19 -9.67
C ALA A 251 8.90 26.95 -9.69
N PRO A 252 9.39 25.80 -10.20
CA PRO A 252 10.81 25.50 -10.22
C PRO A 252 11.56 26.54 -11.05
N ARG A 253 12.43 27.32 -10.38
CA ARG A 253 13.34 28.23 -11.08
C ARG A 253 14.43 27.44 -11.79
N ILE A 254 15.02 28.08 -12.79
CA ILE A 254 16.01 27.48 -13.70
C ILE A 254 17.16 28.50 -13.75
N VAL A 255 18.18 28.27 -12.93
CA VAL A 255 19.32 29.18 -12.72
C VAL A 255 20.63 28.40 -12.91
N PRO A 256 21.60 28.89 -13.72
CA PRO A 256 22.82 28.16 -14.02
C PRO A 256 23.66 27.78 -12.79
N ALA A 257 24.31 26.62 -12.89
CA ALA A 257 25.18 26.07 -11.87
C ALA A 257 26.23 27.09 -11.37
N PRO A 258 26.33 27.32 -10.05
CA PRO A 258 27.48 28.03 -9.50
C PRO A 258 28.77 27.25 -9.80
N PRO A 259 29.89 27.89 -10.18
CA PRO A 259 31.21 27.25 -10.37
C PRO A 259 31.85 26.82 -9.03
N ALA A 260 31.03 26.55 -8.02
CA ALA A 260 31.39 26.08 -6.69
C ALA A 260 31.09 24.59 -6.48
N ILE A 261 30.28 23.98 -7.34
CA ILE A 261 29.81 22.60 -7.21
C ILE A 261 30.70 21.68 -8.05
N GLU A 262 31.64 20.95 -7.42
CA GLU A 262 32.40 19.86 -8.06
C GLU A 262 31.60 18.56 -7.92
N LEU A 263 31.24 17.90 -9.02
CA LEU A 263 30.50 16.64 -8.98
C LEU A 263 31.42 15.43 -8.78
N ALA A 264 30.86 14.36 -8.19
CA ALA A 264 31.50 13.07 -8.03
C ALA A 264 31.07 12.13 -9.18
N GLY A 265 31.88 12.08 -10.25
CA GLY A 265 31.63 11.20 -11.40
C GLY A 265 32.78 11.20 -12.41
N PRO A 266 32.79 10.25 -13.36
CA PRO A 266 33.88 10.08 -14.33
C PRO A 266 33.78 10.97 -15.58
N ASP A 267 32.63 11.62 -15.84
CA ASP A 267 32.39 12.41 -17.06
C ASP A 267 32.13 13.90 -16.77
N PRO A 268 33.13 14.79 -17.00
CA PRO A 268 32.97 16.23 -16.84
C PRO A 268 32.12 16.94 -17.92
N ALA A 269 31.74 16.28 -19.03
CA ALA A 269 30.89 16.87 -20.06
C ALA A 269 29.41 16.94 -19.63
N ALA A 270 28.97 16.00 -18.79
CA ALA A 270 27.61 15.97 -18.21
C ALA A 270 27.30 17.19 -17.31
N LEU A 271 28.30 18.00 -16.96
CA LEU A 271 28.24 19.10 -15.98
C LEU A 271 27.71 20.43 -16.53
N ALA A 272 27.59 20.57 -17.86
CA ALA A 272 27.34 21.85 -18.51
C ALA A 272 25.88 22.32 -18.34
N GLY A 273 25.63 23.11 -17.29
CA GLY A 273 24.40 23.89 -17.15
C GLY A 273 23.34 23.32 -16.21
N ALA A 274 23.74 22.68 -15.10
CA ALA A 274 22.77 22.27 -14.07
C ALA A 274 21.90 23.46 -13.62
N TYR A 275 20.57 23.29 -13.69
CA TYR A 275 19.60 24.33 -13.37
C TYR A 275 18.88 24.01 -12.06
N VAL A 276 19.16 24.80 -11.02
CA VAL A 276 18.65 24.49 -9.69
C VAL A 276 17.15 24.83 -9.58
N ALA A 277 16.33 23.79 -9.62
CA ALA A 277 14.95 23.84 -9.17
C ALA A 277 14.91 23.80 -7.63
N ALA A 278 14.63 24.94 -6.99
CA ALA A 278 14.17 24.96 -5.61
C ALA A 278 12.67 24.68 -5.57
N LEU A 279 12.25 23.79 -4.68
CA LEU A 279 10.84 23.45 -4.45
C LEU A 279 10.56 23.37 -2.94
N ASP A 280 9.53 24.10 -2.50
CA ASP A 280 9.06 24.10 -1.11
C ASP A 280 8.43 22.74 -0.75
N CYS A 281 8.95 22.07 0.27
CA CYS A 281 8.28 20.93 0.89
C CYS A 281 7.62 21.37 2.21
N GLY A 282 6.39 20.90 2.47
CA GLY A 282 5.62 21.28 3.66
C GLY A 282 5.25 22.77 3.70
N ASP A 283 5.71 23.46 4.74
CA ASP A 283 5.48 24.89 5.01
C ASP A 283 6.53 25.84 4.36
N GLY A 284 7.51 25.28 3.65
CA GLY A 284 8.66 26.03 3.09
C GLY A 284 9.94 25.95 3.93
N SER A 285 9.95 25.14 5.00
CA SER A 285 11.16 24.82 5.78
C SER A 285 12.20 24.01 4.99
N TRP A 286 11.77 23.16 4.05
CA TRP A 286 12.65 22.27 3.27
C TRP A 286 12.74 22.68 1.81
N ARG A 287 13.96 22.60 1.25
CA ARG A 287 14.26 22.91 -0.17
C ARG A 287 15.09 21.79 -0.79
N LEU A 288 14.49 21.09 -1.74
CA LEU A 288 15.21 20.22 -2.67
C LEU A 288 15.93 21.09 -3.72
N VAL A 289 17.11 20.66 -4.15
CA VAL A 289 17.96 21.28 -5.17
C VAL A 289 18.47 20.18 -6.09
N LEU A 290 18.12 20.23 -7.37
CA LEU A 290 18.48 19.20 -8.36
C LEU A 290 19.48 19.73 -9.40
N GLY A 291 20.37 18.84 -9.86
CA GLY A 291 21.11 19.04 -11.11
C GLY A 291 20.25 18.77 -12.34
N VAL A 292 20.63 19.34 -13.49
CA VAL A 292 20.08 18.99 -14.80
C VAL A 292 21.20 18.37 -15.64
N PRO A 293 20.99 17.21 -16.32
CA PRO A 293 21.99 16.60 -17.18
C PRO A 293 22.27 17.44 -18.42
N ALA A 294 23.55 17.65 -18.77
CA ALA A 294 23.90 18.35 -20.00
C ALA A 294 23.54 17.60 -21.30
N ARG A 295 23.22 16.30 -21.20
CA ARG A 295 22.84 15.45 -22.34
C ARG A 295 21.33 15.26 -22.53
N LEU A 296 20.48 15.89 -21.71
CA LEU A 296 19.03 15.78 -21.85
C LEU A 296 18.41 17.15 -22.14
N ALA A 297 17.44 17.16 -23.07
CA ALA A 297 16.65 18.35 -23.32
C ALA A 297 15.88 18.75 -22.05
N LEU A 298 15.90 20.04 -21.68
CA LEU A 298 15.09 20.56 -20.58
C LEU A 298 13.65 20.83 -21.05
N ASP A 299 13.00 19.77 -21.55
CA ASP A 299 11.64 19.74 -22.08
C ASP A 299 10.57 19.65 -20.97
N ASP A 300 9.30 19.52 -21.37
CA ASP A 300 8.18 19.37 -20.43
C ASP A 300 8.13 18.01 -19.72
N GLU A 301 8.79 16.98 -20.23
CA GLU A 301 8.85 15.64 -19.63
C GLU A 301 9.85 15.61 -18.48
N LEU A 302 11.08 16.08 -18.69
CA LEU A 302 12.10 16.24 -17.64
C LEU A 302 11.61 17.24 -16.56
N ARG A 303 10.94 18.33 -16.95
CA ARG A 303 10.27 19.24 -16.00
C ARG A 303 9.13 18.56 -15.24
N ARG A 304 8.40 17.62 -15.84
CA ARG A 304 7.35 16.84 -15.15
C ARG A 304 7.98 15.86 -14.17
N PHE A 305 9.04 15.14 -14.56
CA PHE A 305 9.80 14.26 -13.68
C PHE A 305 10.34 15.01 -12.45
N HIS A 306 11.02 16.14 -12.61
CA HIS A 306 11.52 16.92 -11.45
C HIS A 306 10.41 17.39 -10.49
N ARG A 307 9.21 17.73 -11.01
CA ARG A 307 8.04 18.06 -10.17
C ARG A 307 7.48 16.84 -9.43
N LEU A 308 7.39 15.69 -10.09
CA LEU A 308 6.97 14.43 -9.46
C LEU A 308 7.97 13.99 -8.39
N LEU A 309 9.27 14.03 -8.71
CA LEU A 309 10.35 13.70 -7.79
C LEU A 309 10.30 14.60 -6.55
N SER A 310 10.15 15.91 -6.73
CA SER A 310 9.99 16.83 -5.62
C SER A 310 8.72 16.57 -4.79
N ARG A 311 7.59 16.25 -5.40
CA ARG A 311 6.36 15.92 -4.64
C ARG A 311 6.51 14.63 -3.86
N ALA A 312 7.24 13.65 -4.39
CA ALA A 312 7.53 12.40 -3.71
C ALA A 312 8.52 12.62 -2.53
N VAL A 313 9.59 13.41 -2.71
CA VAL A 313 10.48 13.86 -1.61
C VAL A 313 9.72 14.69 -0.57
N ALA A 314 8.81 15.57 -0.99
CA ALA A 314 7.99 16.36 -0.07
C ALA A 314 7.03 15.49 0.75
N THR A 315 6.42 14.49 0.10
CA THR A 315 5.60 13.47 0.77
C THR A 315 6.46 12.70 1.77
N ALA A 316 7.69 12.33 1.42
CA ALA A 316 8.61 11.60 2.29
C ALA A 316 8.95 12.34 3.60
N LEU A 317 9.27 13.63 3.48
CA LEU A 317 9.67 14.45 4.62
C LEU A 317 8.47 14.87 5.47
N SER A 318 7.35 15.23 4.83
CA SER A 318 6.08 15.49 5.54
C SER A 318 5.59 14.24 6.27
N ALA A 319 5.83 13.07 5.69
CA ALA A 319 5.54 11.80 6.31
C ALA A 319 6.44 11.55 7.54
N ALA A 320 7.76 11.65 7.39
CA ALA A 320 8.73 11.38 8.46
C ALA A 320 8.65 12.36 9.62
N PHE A 321 8.41 13.65 9.35
CA PHE A 321 8.17 14.66 10.38
C PHE A 321 7.02 14.26 11.30
N VAL A 322 5.90 13.83 10.71
CA VAL A 322 4.69 13.48 11.44
C VAL A 322 4.89 12.11 12.14
N LEU A 323 5.63 11.16 11.54
CA LEU A 323 6.04 9.89 12.19
C LEU A 323 6.89 10.13 13.46
N GLU A 324 7.76 11.13 13.41
CA GLU A 324 8.56 11.57 14.55
C GLU A 324 7.69 12.32 15.57
N GLU A 325 6.68 13.08 15.14
CA GLU A 325 5.69 13.72 16.04
C GLU A 325 4.83 12.67 16.78
N GLU A 326 4.36 11.59 16.14
CA GLU A 326 3.71 10.45 16.83
C GLU A 326 4.57 9.94 17.97
N ARG A 327 5.87 9.74 17.70
CA ARG A 327 6.76 9.11 18.67
C ARG A 327 7.21 10.08 19.74
N ALA A 328 7.51 11.32 19.40
CA ALA A 328 7.77 12.36 20.38
C ALA A 328 6.56 12.51 21.32
N ARG A 329 5.35 12.52 20.77
CA ARG A 329 4.11 12.73 21.53
C ARG A 329 3.65 11.48 22.28
N THR A 330 3.71 10.29 21.70
CA THR A 330 3.38 9.02 22.37
C THR A 330 4.46 8.59 23.37
N THR A 331 5.73 8.90 23.12
CA THR A 331 6.80 8.71 24.12
C THR A 331 6.67 9.74 25.23
N ALA A 332 6.45 11.03 24.93
CA ALA A 332 6.17 12.03 25.95
C ALA A 332 4.91 11.69 26.76
N LEU A 333 3.89 11.05 26.17
CA LEU A 333 2.74 10.51 26.90
C LEU A 333 3.12 9.31 27.76
N ALA A 334 3.86 8.33 27.25
CA ALA A 334 4.26 7.14 28.00
C ALA A 334 5.34 7.43 29.07
N GLU A 335 6.11 8.50 28.90
CA GLU A 335 7.02 9.07 29.89
C GLU A 335 6.29 9.96 30.87
N LEU A 336 5.30 10.77 30.45
CA LEU A 336 4.44 11.52 31.37
C LEU A 336 3.59 10.57 32.22
N ASP A 337 3.06 9.48 31.65
CA ASP A 337 2.20 8.52 32.34
C ASP A 337 3.00 7.55 33.22
N ARG A 338 4.21 7.13 32.80
CA ARG A 338 5.16 6.50 33.73
C ARG A 338 5.60 7.46 34.81
N ALA A 339 6.03 8.67 34.48
CA ALA A 339 6.46 9.65 35.48
C ALA A 339 5.31 9.96 36.45
N LYS A 340 4.06 10.10 35.98
CA LYS A 340 2.85 10.22 36.80
C LYS A 340 2.65 9.01 37.71
N THR A 341 2.77 7.79 37.18
CA THR A 341 2.60 6.54 37.94
C THR A 341 3.72 6.33 38.97
N ASP A 342 4.98 6.50 38.59
CA ASP A 342 6.16 6.35 39.43
C ASP A 342 6.25 7.49 40.46
N PHE A 343 5.88 8.73 40.09
CA PHE A 343 5.71 9.85 41.01
C PHE A 343 4.64 9.53 42.05
N PHE A 344 3.42 9.16 41.65
CA PHE A 344 2.39 8.82 42.62
C PHE A 344 2.74 7.59 43.47
N THR A 345 3.46 6.60 42.92
CA THR A 345 3.88 5.40 43.67
C THR A 345 4.99 5.69 44.68
N ASN A 346 6.08 6.35 44.28
CA ASN A 346 7.18 6.69 45.19
C ASN A 346 6.77 7.78 46.19
N ILE A 347 6.10 8.84 45.73
CA ILE A 347 5.71 9.96 46.61
C ILE A 347 4.64 9.54 47.63
N SER A 348 3.90 8.44 47.39
CA SER A 348 3.08 7.80 48.41
C SER A 348 3.89 7.31 49.60
N HIS A 349 5.04 6.66 49.36
CA HIS A 349 5.94 6.22 50.42
C HIS A 349 6.72 7.38 51.04
N GLU A 350 7.19 8.34 50.22
CA GLU A 350 7.93 9.51 50.70
C GLU A 350 7.06 10.55 51.45
N PHE A 351 5.74 10.60 51.22
CA PHE A 351 4.83 11.40 52.08
C PHE A 351 4.29 10.62 53.28
N ARG A 352 3.93 9.33 53.14
CA ARG A 352 3.46 8.53 54.29
C ARG A 352 4.52 8.44 55.39
N THR A 353 5.78 8.22 55.04
CA THR A 353 6.86 8.04 56.02
C THR A 353 7.00 9.24 56.98
N PRO A 354 7.22 10.50 56.52
CA PRO A 354 7.29 11.66 57.41
C PRO A 354 5.94 12.01 58.06
N LEU A 355 4.79 11.78 57.39
CA LEU A 355 3.48 11.98 58.04
C LEU A 355 3.27 11.03 59.22
N THR A 356 3.58 9.74 59.08
CA THR A 356 3.53 8.77 60.18
C THR A 356 4.53 9.10 61.29
N LEU A 357 5.73 9.57 60.94
CA LEU A 357 6.75 10.00 61.91
C LEU A 357 6.42 11.33 62.62
N MET A 358 5.48 12.13 62.09
CA MET A 358 4.90 13.28 62.81
C MET A 358 3.67 12.88 63.63
N LEU A 359 2.79 12.02 63.08
CA LEU A 359 1.56 11.57 63.74
C LEU A 359 1.87 10.81 65.03
N GLY A 360 2.79 9.83 65.01
CA GLY A 360 3.13 9.02 66.19
C GLY A 360 3.50 9.85 67.43
N PRO A 361 4.49 10.76 67.37
CA PRO A 361 4.83 11.62 68.49
C PRO A 361 3.71 12.57 68.95
N LEU A 362 2.86 13.06 68.03
CA LEU A 362 1.70 13.89 68.37
C LEU A 362 0.62 13.06 69.09
N GLU A 363 0.38 11.82 68.65
CA GLU A 363 -0.55 10.87 69.26
C GLU A 363 -0.05 10.40 70.64
N ASP A 364 1.24 10.10 70.77
CA ASP A 364 1.88 9.79 72.05
C ASP A 364 1.78 10.95 73.05
N GLU A 365 1.90 12.21 72.60
CA GLU A 365 1.80 13.39 73.48
C GLU A 365 0.35 13.68 73.88
N LEU A 366 -0.62 13.46 72.98
CA LEU A 366 -2.05 13.51 73.28
C LEU A 366 -2.46 12.39 74.25
N ALA A 367 -1.92 11.19 74.09
CA ALA A 367 -2.23 10.02 74.92
C ALA A 367 -1.51 10.02 76.29
N ARG A 368 -0.35 10.67 76.43
CA ARG A 368 0.41 10.75 77.69
C ARG A 368 -0.15 11.74 78.71
N ARG A 369 -1.23 12.46 78.41
CA ARG A 369 -1.95 13.30 79.37
C ARG A 369 -3.08 12.49 80.04
N PRO A 370 -2.99 12.18 81.35
CA PRO A 370 -4.13 11.61 82.06
C PRO A 370 -5.30 12.60 82.11
N ALA A 371 -6.52 12.08 82.21
CA ALA A 371 -7.61 12.88 82.77
C ALA A 371 -7.28 13.17 84.25
N ALA A 372 -6.79 14.37 84.52
CA ALA A 372 -6.67 14.90 85.88
C ALA A 372 -8.01 15.53 86.24
N ASP A 373 -8.75 14.89 87.15
CA ASP A 373 -10.05 15.37 87.60
C ASP A 373 -9.94 16.66 88.42
N GLY A 374 -10.80 17.64 88.11
CA GLY A 374 -11.22 18.69 89.04
C GLY A 374 -10.37 19.96 89.16
N ASP A 375 -11.03 21.10 88.90
CA ASP A 375 -10.84 22.43 89.50
C ASP A 375 -9.52 22.74 90.24
N GLY A 376 -8.62 23.52 89.62
CA GLY A 376 -7.51 24.14 90.37
C GLY A 376 -6.45 24.86 89.53
N ASP A 377 -6.39 26.18 89.70
CA ASP A 377 -5.40 27.15 89.22
C ASP A 377 -3.95 26.63 88.99
N GLY A 378 -3.40 26.89 87.81
CA GLY A 378 -1.96 26.71 87.51
C GLY A 378 -1.60 27.03 86.06
N ASP A 379 -0.78 28.07 85.84
CA ASP A 379 -0.38 28.52 84.50
C ASP A 379 0.38 27.44 83.70
N GLY A 380 -0.02 27.22 82.45
CA GLY A 380 0.49 26.16 81.57
C GLY A 380 0.22 26.44 80.10
N ASP A 381 0.80 27.53 79.58
CA ASP A 381 0.47 28.15 78.30
C ASP A 381 0.44 27.23 77.06
N GLY A 382 -0.63 27.41 76.27
CA GLY A 382 -0.60 27.41 74.79
C GLY A 382 -0.51 26.08 74.04
N ASP A 383 0.44 25.21 74.34
CA ASP A 383 0.95 24.25 73.34
C ASP A 383 -0.02 23.09 73.01
N GLY A 384 -0.98 22.82 73.90
CA GLY A 384 -1.94 21.71 73.75
C GLY A 384 -2.88 21.83 72.55
N ASP A 385 -3.34 23.05 72.21
CA ASP A 385 -4.19 23.24 71.04
C ASP A 385 -3.36 23.23 69.74
N GLY A 386 -2.09 23.67 69.80
CA GLY A 386 -1.13 23.56 68.70
C GLY A 386 -0.89 22.10 68.26
N VAL A 387 -0.64 21.20 69.21
CA VAL A 387 -0.51 19.75 68.98
C VAL A 387 -1.78 19.16 68.33
N ALA A 388 -2.96 19.51 68.84
CA ALA A 388 -4.23 19.05 68.29
C ALA A 388 -4.52 19.60 66.88
N ILE A 389 -4.14 20.85 66.58
CA ILE A 389 -4.22 21.44 65.24
C ILE A 389 -3.24 20.77 64.28
N ALA A 390 -2.02 20.44 64.72
CA ALA A 390 -1.02 19.75 63.91
C ALA A 390 -1.51 18.35 63.51
N HIS A 391 -2.02 17.56 64.46
CA HIS A 391 -2.58 16.22 64.22
C HIS A 391 -3.74 16.26 63.20
N ARG A 392 -4.72 17.16 63.40
CA ARG A 392 -5.85 17.34 62.48
C ARG A 392 -5.42 17.70 61.05
N ASN A 393 -4.35 18.47 60.87
CA ASN A 393 -3.83 18.80 59.54
C ASN A 393 -3.01 17.66 58.90
N ALA A 394 -2.22 16.91 59.69
CA ALA A 394 -1.51 15.73 59.22
C ALA A 394 -2.48 14.64 58.73
N MET A 395 -3.55 14.35 59.48
CA MET A 395 -4.62 13.45 59.06
C MET A 395 -5.32 13.94 57.78
N ARG A 396 -5.58 15.24 57.66
CA ARG A 396 -6.19 15.84 56.45
C ARG A 396 -5.30 15.71 55.21
N LEU A 397 -3.97 15.73 55.37
CA LEU A 397 -3.01 15.42 54.32
C LEU A 397 -3.01 13.92 53.95
N LEU A 398 -2.98 13.03 54.94
CA LEU A 398 -2.94 11.58 54.71
C LEU A 398 -4.17 11.06 53.95
N ARG A 399 -5.38 11.48 54.35
CA ARG A 399 -6.64 11.17 53.64
C ARG A 399 -6.62 11.63 52.18
N LEU A 400 -6.05 12.81 51.90
CA LEU A 400 -5.94 13.38 50.55
C LEU A 400 -5.02 12.55 49.65
N VAL A 401 -3.88 12.11 50.18
CA VAL A 401 -2.93 11.26 49.44
C VAL A 401 -3.60 9.94 49.06
N ASN A 402 -4.36 9.31 49.97
CA ASN A 402 -5.10 8.08 49.68
C ASN A 402 -6.16 8.30 48.57
N ALA A 403 -7.00 9.34 48.69
CA ALA A 403 -8.04 9.69 47.71
C ALA A 403 -7.53 9.91 46.26
N LEU A 404 -6.27 10.34 46.12
CA LEU A 404 -5.61 10.58 44.84
C LEU A 404 -5.13 9.27 44.19
N LEU A 405 -4.84 8.24 44.99
CA LEU A 405 -4.29 6.96 44.55
C LEU A 405 -5.36 5.98 44.10
N ASP A 406 -6.50 5.94 44.79
CA ASP A 406 -7.57 4.99 44.45
C ASP A 406 -8.30 5.36 43.14
N PHE A 407 -8.22 6.61 42.69
CA PHE A 407 -8.57 6.98 41.31
C PHE A 407 -7.73 6.29 40.25
N SER A 408 -6.40 6.31 40.43
CA SER A 408 -5.44 5.75 39.47
C SER A 408 -5.71 4.26 39.20
N ARG A 409 -6.33 3.59 40.18
CA ARG A 409 -6.77 2.19 40.10
C ARG A 409 -8.13 2.01 39.43
N ALA A 410 -9.04 2.97 39.54
CA ALA A 410 -10.39 2.88 38.97
C ALA A 410 -10.41 3.10 37.45
N GLU A 411 -9.57 4.00 36.93
CA GLU A 411 -9.58 4.37 35.50
C GLU A 411 -9.05 3.25 34.57
N THR A 412 -8.39 2.22 35.12
CA THR A 412 -7.78 1.12 34.37
C THR A 412 -8.58 -0.20 34.38
N GLY A 413 -9.73 -0.26 35.06
CA GLY A 413 -10.60 -1.45 35.07
C GLY A 413 -11.98 -1.19 35.66
N GLY A 414 -13.03 -1.34 34.84
CA GLY A 414 -14.41 -1.08 35.24
C GLY A 414 -14.90 -1.96 36.40
N THR A 415 -15.64 -1.36 37.33
CA THR A 415 -16.10 -2.01 38.57
C THR A 415 -17.12 -3.12 38.30
N ARG A 416 -16.81 -4.35 38.75
CA ARG A 416 -17.79 -5.43 38.93
C ARG A 416 -18.43 -5.32 40.32
N ALA A 417 -19.70 -5.69 40.43
CA ALA A 417 -20.42 -5.83 41.68
C ALA A 417 -20.64 -7.31 42.03
N ASP A 418 -20.47 -7.67 43.30
CA ASP A 418 -20.71 -8.99 43.88
C ASP A 418 -22.15 -9.06 44.45
N ALA A 419 -23.14 -8.97 43.55
CA ALA A 419 -24.53 -8.70 43.91
C ALA A 419 -25.26 -9.95 44.45
N ARG A 420 -25.69 -9.91 45.71
CA ARG A 420 -26.24 -11.06 46.45
C ARG A 420 -27.53 -10.73 47.23
N PRO A 421 -28.41 -11.73 47.50
CA PRO A 421 -29.68 -11.50 48.21
C PRO A 421 -29.49 -10.97 49.64
N THR A 422 -29.68 -9.67 49.82
CA THR A 422 -29.39 -8.97 51.06
C THR A 422 -30.65 -8.35 51.66
N ASP A 423 -30.76 -8.37 52.99
CA ASP A 423 -31.73 -7.54 53.72
C ASP A 423 -31.27 -6.07 53.67
N LEU A 424 -31.71 -5.38 52.61
CA LEU A 424 -31.31 -4.01 52.34
C LEU A 424 -31.90 -3.02 53.36
N ALA A 425 -33.04 -3.34 53.98
CA ALA A 425 -33.64 -2.53 55.03
C ALA A 425 -32.78 -2.56 56.30
N ALA A 426 -32.41 -3.75 56.79
CA ALA A 426 -31.53 -3.89 57.94
C ALA A 426 -30.15 -3.25 57.71
N LEU A 427 -29.53 -3.49 56.55
CA LEU A 427 -28.23 -2.90 56.20
C LEU A 427 -28.29 -1.38 56.10
N THR A 428 -29.34 -0.82 55.46
CA THR A 428 -29.53 0.63 55.33
C THR A 428 -29.77 1.29 56.68
N ALA A 429 -30.60 0.70 57.54
CA ALA A 429 -30.84 1.21 58.89
C ALA A 429 -29.56 1.20 59.74
N GLN A 430 -28.76 0.12 59.66
CA GLN A 430 -27.51 0.02 60.40
C GLN A 430 -26.47 1.04 59.92
N LEU A 431 -26.28 1.19 58.61
CA LEU A 431 -25.36 2.17 58.04
C LEU A 431 -25.80 3.62 58.29
N ALA A 432 -27.10 3.90 58.20
CA ALA A 432 -27.67 5.21 58.51
C ALA A 432 -27.46 5.58 59.99
N SER A 433 -27.52 4.62 60.91
CA SER A 433 -27.27 4.90 62.34
C SER A 433 -25.88 5.48 62.64
N ASN A 434 -24.86 5.14 61.83
CA ASN A 434 -23.52 5.73 61.93
C ASN A 434 -23.51 7.25 61.63
N PHE A 435 -24.49 7.74 60.85
CA PHE A 435 -24.65 9.15 60.52
C PHE A 435 -25.59 9.88 61.48
N GLU A 436 -26.36 9.18 62.32
CA GLU A 436 -27.32 9.83 63.23
C GLU A 436 -26.63 10.82 64.19
N SER A 437 -25.44 10.49 64.71
CA SER A 437 -24.64 11.48 65.47
C SER A 437 -24.22 12.64 64.58
N ALA A 438 -23.52 12.38 63.47
CA ALA A 438 -23.00 13.43 62.58
C ALA A 438 -24.09 14.38 62.04
N VAL A 439 -25.31 13.91 61.87
CA VAL A 439 -26.48 14.70 61.46
C VAL A 439 -27.06 15.50 62.65
N ARG A 440 -27.21 14.90 63.84
CA ARG A 440 -27.63 15.61 65.07
C ARG A 440 -26.61 16.65 65.53
N ASP A 441 -25.32 16.32 65.49
CA ASP A 441 -24.18 17.20 65.79
C ASP A 441 -24.11 18.39 64.81
N ALA A 442 -24.68 18.22 63.62
CA ALA A 442 -24.83 19.27 62.63
C ALA A 442 -26.15 20.05 62.72
N GLY A 443 -26.92 19.87 63.80
CA GLY A 443 -28.15 20.63 64.10
C GLY A 443 -29.40 20.17 63.34
N LEU A 444 -29.35 19.01 62.68
CA LEU A 444 -30.42 18.51 61.82
C LEU A 444 -31.19 17.37 62.50
N SER A 445 -32.49 17.23 62.19
CA SER A 445 -33.20 15.99 62.52
C SER A 445 -32.85 14.89 61.53
N PHE A 446 -32.76 13.65 62.02
CA PHE A 446 -32.53 12.46 61.21
C PHE A 446 -33.66 11.46 61.44
N GLU A 447 -34.23 10.95 60.36
CA GLU A 447 -35.32 9.97 60.39
C GLU A 447 -35.04 8.85 59.38
N VAL A 448 -35.29 7.60 59.79
CA VAL A 448 -35.03 6.41 58.97
C VAL A 448 -36.24 5.49 59.05
N ASP A 449 -37.05 5.45 57.99
CA ASP A 449 -38.17 4.50 57.85
C ASP A 449 -37.98 3.66 56.59
N VAL A 450 -37.44 2.46 56.80
CA VAL A 450 -37.24 1.44 55.76
C VAL A 450 -38.16 0.23 55.98
N ALA A 451 -39.16 0.34 56.86
CA ALA A 451 -39.99 -0.79 57.28
C ALA A 451 -40.94 -1.31 56.18
N ALA A 452 -41.16 -0.54 55.12
CA ALA A 452 -41.94 -0.94 53.95
C ALA A 452 -41.13 -1.75 52.91
N LEU A 453 -39.82 -1.87 53.05
CA LEU A 453 -38.96 -2.71 52.20
C LEU A 453 -38.77 -4.08 52.85
N VAL A 454 -39.64 -5.03 52.52
CA VAL A 454 -39.72 -6.36 53.17
C VAL A 454 -39.15 -7.52 52.33
N ALA A 455 -38.75 -7.26 51.09
CA ALA A 455 -38.19 -8.26 50.17
C ALA A 455 -36.67 -8.11 50.03
N PRO A 456 -35.90 -9.22 49.91
CA PRO A 456 -34.47 -9.16 49.66
C PRO A 456 -34.16 -8.51 48.30
N VAL A 457 -33.00 -7.88 48.22
CA VAL A 457 -32.54 -7.11 47.05
C VAL A 457 -31.26 -7.72 46.51
N GLN A 458 -31.07 -7.77 45.18
CA GLN A 458 -29.77 -8.14 44.60
C GLN A 458 -28.85 -6.93 44.64
N VAL A 459 -27.87 -6.97 45.53
CA VAL A 459 -27.02 -5.84 45.84
C VAL A 459 -25.69 -6.34 46.41
N ASP A 460 -24.61 -5.65 46.09
CA ASP A 460 -23.30 -5.83 46.70
C ASP A 460 -23.26 -4.96 47.97
N PRO A 461 -23.16 -5.54 49.18
CA PRO A 461 -23.21 -4.75 50.41
C PRO A 461 -22.09 -3.73 50.58
N GLU A 462 -20.90 -3.95 50.00
CA GLU A 462 -19.78 -3.00 50.09
C GLU A 462 -19.96 -1.83 49.10
N LEU A 463 -20.55 -2.08 47.94
CA LEU A 463 -20.93 -1.01 47.01
C LEU A 463 -22.17 -0.25 47.49
N TRP A 464 -23.12 -0.92 48.13
CA TRP A 464 -24.24 -0.25 48.80
C TRP A 464 -23.77 0.65 49.95
N GLU A 465 -22.86 0.13 50.79
CA GLU A 465 -22.21 0.92 51.83
C GLU A 465 -21.60 2.20 51.22
N ARG A 466 -20.82 2.09 50.14
CA ARG A 466 -20.27 3.25 49.42
C ARG A 466 -21.33 4.20 48.85
N ILE A 467 -22.44 3.69 48.30
CA ILE A 467 -23.54 4.52 47.77
C ILE A 467 -24.15 5.37 48.90
N LEU A 468 -24.60 4.71 49.97
CA LEU A 468 -25.34 5.33 51.06
C LEU A 468 -24.48 6.35 51.82
N LEU A 469 -23.19 6.04 52.04
CA LEU A 469 -22.23 6.96 52.67
C LEU A 469 -22.00 8.23 51.85
N ASN A 470 -21.91 8.13 50.52
CA ASN A 470 -21.78 9.30 49.64
C ASN A 470 -23.05 10.17 49.66
N LEU A 471 -24.25 9.55 49.62
CA LEU A 471 -25.52 10.28 49.69
C LEU A 471 -25.70 10.99 51.03
N LEU A 472 -25.55 10.27 52.15
CA LEU A 472 -25.69 10.85 53.49
C LEU A 472 -24.67 11.95 53.77
N SER A 473 -23.41 11.78 53.34
CA SER A 473 -22.37 12.80 53.50
C SER A 473 -22.59 14.02 52.60
N ASN A 474 -23.20 13.86 51.42
CA ASN A 474 -23.62 15.00 50.58
C ASN A 474 -24.83 15.74 51.15
N ALA A 475 -25.87 15.02 51.59
CA ALA A 475 -27.02 15.60 52.29
C ALA A 475 -26.55 16.40 53.52
N LEU A 476 -25.63 15.84 54.31
CA LEU A 476 -24.99 16.49 55.46
C LEU A 476 -24.12 17.70 55.09
N LYS A 477 -23.50 17.73 53.90
CA LYS A 477 -22.69 18.86 53.40
C LYS A 477 -23.50 20.04 52.87
N HIS A 478 -24.71 19.78 52.37
CA HIS A 478 -25.54 20.75 51.64
C HIS A 478 -26.86 21.12 52.34
N THR A 479 -27.24 20.38 53.38
CA THR A 479 -28.25 20.79 54.37
C THR A 479 -27.59 21.58 55.48
N PHE A 480 -28.18 22.72 55.84
CA PHE A 480 -27.66 23.63 56.85
C PHE A 480 -28.55 23.65 58.10
N ASP A 481 -29.87 23.64 57.89
CA ASP A 481 -30.93 23.58 58.88
C ASP A 481 -32.04 22.63 58.37
N GLY A 482 -32.84 22.05 59.28
CA GLY A 482 -33.97 21.17 58.95
C GLY A 482 -33.69 19.68 59.13
N SER A 483 -34.08 18.85 58.16
CA SER A 483 -34.11 17.38 58.28
C SER A 483 -33.39 16.67 57.13
N ILE A 484 -32.81 15.51 57.43
CA ILE A 484 -32.39 14.50 56.46
C ILE A 484 -33.18 13.22 56.77
N THR A 485 -33.83 12.62 55.76
CA THR A 485 -34.69 11.44 55.95
C THR A 485 -34.33 10.33 54.97
N VAL A 486 -34.15 9.11 55.45
CA VAL A 486 -33.95 7.91 54.62
C VAL A 486 -35.23 7.08 54.65
N HIS A 487 -35.93 7.03 53.52
CA HIS A 487 -37.15 6.23 53.37
C HIS A 487 -36.89 5.03 52.45
N GLY A 488 -37.48 3.87 52.76
CA GLY A 488 -37.28 2.63 52.00
C GLY A 488 -38.60 1.89 51.75
N ALA A 489 -38.92 1.69 50.48
CA ALA A 489 -40.17 1.08 50.02
C ALA A 489 -39.95 0.09 48.86
N GLN A 490 -40.98 -0.69 48.55
CA GLN A 490 -41.01 -1.65 47.45
C GLN A 490 -42.07 -1.24 46.43
N ARG A 491 -41.71 -1.13 45.14
CA ARG A 491 -42.63 -0.75 44.04
C ARG A 491 -42.33 -1.56 42.79
N ASP A 492 -43.34 -2.16 42.17
CA ASP A 492 -43.31 -2.75 40.82
C ASP A 492 -42.09 -3.63 40.45
N GLY A 493 -41.58 -4.41 41.40
CA GLY A 493 -40.42 -5.30 41.21
C GLY A 493 -39.06 -4.73 41.65
N TRP A 494 -39.05 -3.50 42.18
CA TRP A 494 -37.87 -2.76 42.62
C TRP A 494 -37.91 -2.45 44.12
N ALA A 495 -36.73 -2.44 44.75
CA ALA A 495 -36.49 -1.75 46.00
C ALA A 495 -36.18 -0.28 45.70
N VAL A 496 -36.80 0.64 46.43
CA VAL A 496 -36.66 2.09 46.25
C VAL A 496 -36.19 2.70 47.57
N ILE A 497 -34.98 3.28 47.57
CA ILE A 497 -34.41 4.01 48.70
C ILE A 497 -34.37 5.50 48.35
N GLU A 498 -35.05 6.32 49.16
CA GLU A 498 -35.24 7.74 48.99
C GLU A 498 -34.47 8.49 50.10
N VAL A 499 -33.28 9.00 49.78
CA VAL A 499 -32.48 9.85 50.70
C VAL A 499 -32.84 11.31 50.43
N SER A 500 -33.65 11.90 51.30
CA SER A 500 -34.12 13.28 51.19
C SER A 500 -33.43 14.21 52.17
N ASP A 501 -33.28 15.46 51.75
CA ASP A 501 -32.66 16.55 52.49
C ASP A 501 -33.50 17.83 52.34
N THR A 502 -33.56 18.68 53.38
CA THR A 502 -34.20 20.01 53.30
C THR A 502 -33.19 21.13 53.06
N GLY A 503 -32.09 20.83 52.38
CA GLY A 503 -30.98 21.73 52.18
C GLY A 503 -31.22 22.81 51.12
N ILE A 504 -30.13 23.32 50.55
CA ILE A 504 -30.19 24.37 49.52
C ILE A 504 -30.99 23.98 48.26
N GLY A 505 -31.24 22.68 48.07
CA GLY A 505 -31.86 22.12 46.88
C GLY A 505 -30.98 22.23 45.64
N ILE A 506 -31.43 21.60 44.55
CA ILE A 506 -30.73 21.60 43.27
C ILE A 506 -31.61 22.28 42.22
N PRO A 507 -31.18 23.40 41.60
CA PRO A 507 -31.93 24.08 40.55
C PRO A 507 -32.27 23.15 39.39
N SER A 508 -33.47 23.29 38.82
CA SER A 508 -33.98 22.37 37.79
C SER A 508 -33.11 22.26 36.55
N GLU A 509 -32.40 23.33 36.19
CA GLU A 509 -31.45 23.37 35.08
C GLU A 509 -30.18 22.53 35.31
N HIS A 510 -29.81 22.28 36.58
CA HIS A 510 -28.62 21.50 36.96
C HIS A 510 -28.91 20.02 37.23
N ARG A 511 -30.18 19.64 37.51
CA ARG A 511 -30.55 18.27 37.91
C ARG A 511 -30.15 17.18 36.91
N GLY A 512 -30.17 17.49 35.62
CA GLY A 512 -29.73 16.57 34.57
C GLY A 512 -28.22 16.37 34.48
N GLN A 513 -27.42 17.08 35.30
CA GLN A 513 -25.96 17.13 35.21
C GLN A 513 -25.25 16.89 36.57
N ILE A 514 -25.97 16.77 37.70
CA ILE A 514 -25.33 16.60 39.02
C ILE A 514 -24.66 15.25 39.25
N PHE A 515 -24.98 14.26 38.40
CA PHE A 515 -24.33 12.96 38.38
C PHE A 515 -23.13 12.94 37.40
N ASP A 516 -22.86 14.03 36.69
CA ASP A 516 -21.69 14.19 35.83
C ASP A 516 -20.42 14.37 36.70
N ARG A 517 -19.33 13.72 36.32
CA ARG A 517 -18.08 13.73 37.09
C ARG A 517 -17.48 15.14 37.17
N PHE A 518 -17.01 15.50 38.36
CA PHE A 518 -16.45 16.83 38.73
C PHE A 518 -17.45 18.00 38.68
N TYR A 519 -18.72 17.75 38.34
CA TYR A 519 -19.74 18.78 38.28
C TYR A 519 -20.01 19.38 39.67
N ARG A 520 -20.13 20.71 39.72
CA ARG A 520 -20.46 21.45 40.95
C ARG A 520 -21.32 22.65 40.56
N VAL A 521 -22.50 22.77 41.19
CA VAL A 521 -23.43 23.88 40.97
C VAL A 521 -22.73 25.21 41.29
N PRO A 522 -22.56 26.14 40.31
CA PRO A 522 -21.82 27.37 40.53
C PRO A 522 -22.44 28.24 41.63
N GLY A 523 -21.62 28.69 42.58
CA GLY A 523 -22.08 29.54 43.69
C GLY A 523 -22.88 28.83 44.79
N ALA A 524 -23.10 27.51 44.71
CA ALA A 524 -23.80 26.76 45.76
C ALA A 524 -23.04 26.80 47.10
N ARG A 525 -23.75 27.11 48.19
CA ARG A 525 -23.21 27.00 49.55
C ARG A 525 -22.97 25.52 49.89
N SER A 526 -21.82 25.22 50.47
CA SER A 526 -21.45 23.91 51.02
C SER A 526 -20.67 24.09 52.31
N ARG A 527 -20.78 23.14 53.25
CA ARG A 527 -20.12 23.22 54.56
C ARG A 527 -18.58 23.15 54.49
N THR A 528 -17.98 22.80 53.35
CA THR A 528 -16.53 23.00 53.09
C THR A 528 -16.26 23.48 51.66
N HIS A 529 -15.11 24.14 51.43
CA HIS A 529 -14.59 24.41 50.08
C HIS A 529 -13.99 23.16 49.41
N GLU A 530 -14.07 21.99 50.04
CA GLU A 530 -13.53 20.72 49.54
C GLU A 530 -14.66 19.76 49.16
N SER A 531 -15.43 20.16 48.15
CA SER A 531 -16.25 19.26 47.35
C SER A 531 -15.54 18.94 46.03
N SER A 532 -15.42 17.65 45.77
CA SER A 532 -14.71 17.05 44.64
C SER A 532 -15.48 17.05 43.32
N GLY A 533 -16.81 17.13 43.40
CA GLY A 533 -17.72 16.86 42.27
C GLY A 533 -17.78 15.37 41.87
N ILE A 534 -17.23 14.46 42.67
CA ILE A 534 -17.10 13.03 42.34
C ILE A 534 -18.18 12.16 43.02
N GLY A 535 -18.55 12.48 44.26
CA GLY A 535 -19.33 11.56 45.11
C GLY A 535 -20.70 11.15 44.56
N LEU A 536 -21.40 12.04 43.83
CA LEU A 536 -22.68 11.70 43.19
C LEU A 536 -22.52 10.88 41.91
N ALA A 537 -21.47 11.15 41.11
CA ALA A 537 -21.17 10.33 39.94
C ALA A 537 -20.82 8.89 40.33
N VAL A 538 -20.05 8.71 41.42
CA VAL A 538 -19.77 7.38 42.01
C VAL A 538 -21.05 6.70 42.47
N VAL A 539 -22.01 7.43 43.06
CA VAL A 539 -23.32 6.86 43.42
C VAL A 539 -24.07 6.33 42.19
N ALA A 540 -24.16 7.11 41.11
CA ALA A 540 -24.86 6.69 39.90
C ALA A 540 -24.18 5.48 39.24
N GLU A 541 -22.86 5.49 39.15
CA GLU A 541 -22.06 4.40 38.55
C GLU A 541 -22.13 3.11 39.36
N LEU A 542 -21.97 3.17 40.69
CA LEU A 542 -22.13 2.00 41.56
C LEU A 542 -23.57 1.46 41.56
N THR A 543 -24.57 2.34 41.39
CA THR A 543 -25.98 1.93 41.26
C THR A 543 -26.21 1.20 39.93
N GLN A 544 -25.71 1.76 38.81
CA GLN A 544 -25.85 1.17 37.48
C GLN A 544 -25.07 -0.16 37.34
N ALA A 545 -23.91 -0.28 37.99
CA ALA A 545 -23.14 -1.52 38.06
C ALA A 545 -23.90 -2.67 38.76
N GLN A 546 -24.93 -2.35 39.54
CA GLN A 546 -25.83 -3.29 40.22
C GLN A 546 -27.20 -3.41 39.51
N GLY A 547 -27.30 -2.95 38.25
CA GLY A 547 -28.54 -2.96 37.46
C GLY A 547 -29.61 -1.96 37.91
N GLY A 548 -29.27 -1.04 38.82
CA GLY A 548 -30.17 -0.04 39.35
C GLY A 548 -30.23 1.27 38.57
N LEU A 549 -31.11 2.17 39.02
CA LEU A 549 -31.23 3.54 38.53
C LEU A 549 -31.06 4.55 39.67
N ALA A 550 -30.26 5.58 39.45
CA ALA A 550 -30.16 6.74 40.34
C ALA A 550 -30.81 7.97 39.70
N ARG A 551 -31.67 8.69 40.43
CA ARG A 551 -32.27 9.96 40.00
C ARG A 551 -32.36 10.99 41.12
N VAL A 552 -32.75 12.21 40.77
CA VAL A 552 -32.92 13.33 41.71
C VAL A 552 -34.27 14.02 41.51
N GLU A 553 -34.94 14.28 42.63
CA GLU A 553 -36.26 14.88 42.73
C GLU A 553 -36.23 16.09 43.70
N VAL A 554 -37.35 16.82 43.82
CA VAL A 554 -37.46 17.99 44.71
C VAL A 554 -37.73 17.52 46.13
N GLY A 555 -37.02 18.08 47.11
CA GLY A 555 -37.22 17.76 48.52
C GLY A 555 -38.64 18.12 49.03
N PRO A 556 -39.08 17.51 50.16
CA PRO A 556 -40.41 17.72 50.72
C PRO A 556 -40.79 19.20 50.91
N GLY A 557 -42.04 19.53 50.61
CA GLY A 557 -42.55 20.91 50.69
C GLY A 557 -42.10 21.84 49.56
N GLY A 558 -41.29 21.36 48.60
CA GLY A 558 -40.79 22.16 47.46
C GLY A 558 -39.42 22.79 47.68
N SER A 559 -38.71 22.37 48.73
CA SER A 559 -37.37 22.85 49.12
C SER A 559 -36.47 21.68 49.48
N GLY A 560 -35.17 21.79 49.20
CA GLY A 560 -34.21 20.69 49.38
C GLY A 560 -34.16 19.71 48.21
N THR A 561 -33.60 18.52 48.46
CA THR A 561 -33.24 17.52 47.45
C THR A 561 -33.71 16.14 47.86
N THR A 562 -34.20 15.32 46.92
CA THR A 562 -34.43 13.90 47.16
C THR A 562 -33.63 13.08 46.15
N PHE A 563 -32.68 12.28 46.62
CA PHE A 563 -31.99 11.28 45.80
C PHE A 563 -32.73 9.96 45.89
N VAL A 564 -33.15 9.43 44.75
CA VAL A 564 -33.87 8.15 44.66
C VAL A 564 -32.97 7.12 43.99
N ILE A 565 -32.74 6.01 44.69
CA ILE A 565 -31.98 4.87 44.21
C ILE A 565 -32.92 3.68 44.09
N GLU A 566 -33.03 3.12 42.88
CA GLU A 566 -33.85 1.95 42.58
C GLU A 566 -32.94 0.76 42.28
N LEU A 567 -33.17 -0.38 42.94
CA LEU A 567 -32.40 -1.62 42.79
C LEU A 567 -33.34 -2.82 42.55
N PRO A 568 -32.94 -3.81 41.73
CA PRO A 568 -33.77 -4.95 41.43
C PRO A 568 -33.93 -5.88 42.65
N LEU A 569 -35.17 -6.34 42.90
CA LEU A 569 -35.43 -7.32 43.94
C LEU A 569 -34.80 -8.68 43.61
N ALA A 570 -34.45 -9.45 44.65
CA ALA A 570 -34.02 -10.83 44.48
C ALA A 570 -35.21 -11.74 44.10
N THR A 571 -35.06 -12.43 42.97
CA THR A 571 -36.06 -13.37 42.43
C THR A 571 -36.12 -14.68 43.21
N ASP A 572 -35.02 -15.10 43.85
CA ASP A 572 -34.94 -16.28 44.70
C ASP A 572 -33.79 -16.14 45.72
N GLY A 573 -33.87 -16.89 46.82
CA GLY A 573 -32.81 -17.02 47.83
C GLY A 573 -33.16 -16.42 49.22
N PRO A 574 -32.68 -17.03 50.32
CA PRO A 574 -32.87 -16.49 51.67
C PRO A 574 -31.95 -15.27 51.91
N ALA A 575 -32.51 -14.20 52.48
CA ALA A 575 -31.77 -12.97 52.77
C ALA A 575 -30.60 -13.22 53.72
N VAL A 576 -29.39 -12.77 53.33
CA VAL A 576 -28.19 -12.83 54.17
C VAL A 576 -28.07 -11.55 54.99
N ALA A 577 -27.98 -11.69 56.31
CA ALA A 577 -27.65 -10.58 57.20
C ALA A 577 -26.17 -10.17 57.02
N ALA A 578 -25.93 -9.08 56.28
CA ALA A 578 -24.61 -8.52 56.10
C ALA A 578 -24.23 -7.64 57.30
N ALA A 579 -23.07 -7.91 57.92
CA ALA A 579 -22.47 -6.96 58.85
C ALA A 579 -21.72 -5.86 58.05
N PRO A 580 -21.81 -4.57 58.44
CA PRO A 580 -21.12 -3.49 57.74
C PRO A 580 -19.60 -3.61 57.88
N SER A 581 -18.88 -3.11 56.88
CA SER A 581 -17.42 -3.14 56.86
C SER A 581 -16.81 -2.00 57.69
N ALA A 582 -15.48 -1.92 57.73
CA ALA A 582 -14.77 -0.79 58.34
C ALA A 582 -14.78 0.47 57.45
N LEU A 583 -15.38 0.44 56.25
CA LEU A 583 -15.29 1.51 55.27
C LEU A 583 -16.19 2.71 55.60
N ALA A 584 -17.32 2.50 56.30
CA ALA A 584 -18.19 3.54 56.83
C ALA A 584 -17.44 4.58 57.67
N SER A 585 -16.49 4.12 58.48
CA SER A 585 -15.63 4.99 59.30
C SER A 585 -14.68 5.85 58.44
N ALA A 586 -14.23 5.33 57.29
CA ALA A 586 -13.26 5.98 56.42
C ALA A 586 -13.89 6.91 55.37
N HIS A 587 -15.10 6.62 54.88
CA HIS A 587 -15.73 7.48 53.86
C HIS A 587 -16.26 8.80 54.43
N VAL A 588 -16.47 8.86 55.75
CA VAL A 588 -16.62 10.11 56.53
C VAL A 588 -15.38 11.01 56.42
N GLU A 589 -14.20 10.45 56.15
CA GLU A 589 -12.94 11.19 56.17
C GLU A 589 -12.52 11.82 54.80
N GLU A 590 -12.91 11.28 53.65
CA GLU A 590 -12.10 11.29 52.41
C GLU A 590 -12.40 12.34 51.26
N MET A 591 -13.38 12.13 50.37
CA MET A 591 -13.93 13.00 49.27
C MET A 591 -13.02 14.01 48.38
N ARG A 592 -12.12 13.66 47.34
CA ARG A 592 -11.12 14.57 46.54
C ARG A 592 -10.87 14.75 44.89
N ARG A 593 -9.80 14.46 44.02
CA ARG A 593 -9.46 15.20 42.63
C ARG A 593 -8.48 14.63 41.40
N TRP A 594 -8.68 14.65 39.99
CA TRP A 594 -7.89 13.85 38.85
C TRP A 594 -7.81 14.20 37.19
N GLU A 595 -6.95 13.64 36.17
CA GLU A 595 -6.81 13.80 34.54
C GLU A 595 -5.77 12.86 33.60
N GLY A 596 -5.38 12.68 32.21
CA GLY A 596 -5.47 13.10 30.65
C GLY A 596 -4.50 12.42 29.42
N ALA A 597 -4.57 12.55 27.98
CA ALA A 597 -3.74 11.84 26.77
C ALA A 597 -3.61 12.28 25.11
N ARG A 598 -3.01 11.54 24.01
CA ARG A 598 -3.12 11.44 22.35
C ARG A 598 -1.96 11.59 21.06
N GLY A 599 -1.72 10.75 19.89
CA GLY A 599 -1.31 10.76 18.26
C GLY A 599 0.04 11.16 17.31
N GLY A 600 0.59 10.92 15.95
CA GLY A 600 0.54 10.21 14.46
C GLY A 600 1.67 10.30 13.14
N HIS A 601 2.31 9.37 12.19
CA HIS A 601 2.96 9.51 10.63
C HIS A 601 4.04 8.49 9.62
N PRO A 602 4.70 8.64 8.28
CA PRO A 602 5.82 7.85 7.26
C PRO A 602 7.42 8.19 6.55
N GLY A 603 8.32 8.10 5.35
CA GLY A 603 8.76 7.91 3.72
C GLY A 603 10.39 7.68 3.01
N MET A 604 11.20 7.41 1.75
CA MET A 604 11.37 6.97 0.13
C MET A 604 12.71 6.89 -1.16
N ALA A 605 13.29 5.93 -2.21
CA ALA A 605 14.04 5.92 -3.82
C ALA A 605 14.91 4.75 -4.98
N ALA A 606 14.90 4.39 -6.49
CA ALA A 606 15.71 3.31 -7.64
C ALA A 606 15.86 3.16 -9.45
N LEU A 607 16.10 2.26 -10.69
CA LEU A 607 16.55 0.88 -11.65
C LEU A 607 16.73 0.60 -13.45
N PRO A 608 16.94 -0.60 -14.40
CA PRO A 608 17.39 -0.98 -16.05
C PRO A 608 16.98 -2.21 -17.36
N GLU A 609 17.62 -2.67 -18.67
CA GLU A 609 17.25 -3.44 -20.20
C GLU A 609 18.09 -4.46 -21.48
N ARG A 610 17.64 -5.19 -22.77
CA ARG A 610 18.22 -5.73 -24.37
C ARG A 610 18.28 -7.20 -25.47
N ALA A 611 18.13 -7.44 -26.97
CA ALA A 611 18.34 -8.61 -28.28
C ALA A 611 17.85 -8.69 -30.16
N ALA A 612 18.52 -9.97 -30.77
CA ALA A 612 18.80 -10.62 -32.33
C ALA A 612 18.37 -12.10 -33.14
N GLY A 613 18.37 -12.73 -34.50
CA GLY A 613 18.73 -12.81 -36.12
C GLY A 613 18.33 -14.05 -37.29
N GLY A 614 18.70 -14.30 -38.70
CA GLY A 614 18.21 -15.39 -39.88
C GLY A 614 18.77 -15.84 -41.48
N ARG A 615 18.22 -16.79 -42.48
CA ARG A 615 18.70 -17.41 -43.98
C ARG A 615 17.83 -18.36 -45.15
N PRO A 616 18.13 -18.75 -46.55
CA PRO A 616 17.37 -19.54 -47.81
C PRO A 616 17.94 -20.64 -49.05
N ARG A 617 17.30 -21.19 -50.25
CA ARG A 617 17.59 -22.36 -51.42
C ARG A 617 17.12 -22.40 -53.10
N VAL A 618 16.70 -23.48 -54.04
CA VAL A 618 16.30 -23.63 -55.68
C VAL A 618 15.82 -25.04 -56.59
N LEU A 619 15.20 -25.16 -57.92
CA LEU A 619 14.77 -26.36 -58.95
C LEU A 619 14.46 -26.22 -60.60
N ILE A 620 14.52 -27.27 -61.53
CA ILE A 620 14.14 -27.33 -63.05
C ILE A 620 13.14 -28.48 -63.56
N VAL A 621 12.30 -28.26 -64.60
CA VAL A 621 11.36 -29.21 -65.29
C VAL A 621 11.25 -29.04 -66.84
N ASP A 622 11.44 -30.09 -67.65
CA ASP A 622 11.27 -30.12 -69.14
C ASP A 622 11.14 -31.60 -69.59
N ASP A 623 10.40 -31.96 -70.66
CA ASP A 623 10.23 -33.38 -71.04
C ASP A 623 11.41 -33.96 -71.86
N ASN A 624 12.18 -33.09 -72.52
CA ASN A 624 13.28 -33.46 -73.39
C ASN A 624 14.59 -33.63 -72.60
N ALA A 625 15.18 -34.83 -72.68
CA ALA A 625 16.41 -35.17 -71.96
C ALA A 625 17.60 -34.26 -72.34
N ASP A 626 17.77 -33.96 -73.63
CA ASP A 626 18.87 -33.12 -74.12
C ASP A 626 18.71 -31.67 -73.65
N MET A 627 17.46 -31.19 -73.52
CA MET A 627 17.14 -29.85 -73.02
C MET A 627 17.35 -29.74 -71.50
N ARG A 628 16.92 -30.75 -70.72
CA ARG A 628 17.21 -30.81 -69.26
C ARG A 628 18.71 -30.81 -68.98
N GLU A 629 19.48 -31.60 -69.72
CA GLU A 629 20.95 -31.67 -69.59
C GLU A 629 21.60 -30.31 -69.89
N TYR A 630 21.21 -29.67 -71.01
CA TYR A 630 21.67 -28.33 -71.38
C TYR A 630 21.32 -27.26 -70.33
N LEU A 631 20.11 -27.27 -69.78
CA LEU A 631 19.66 -26.31 -68.77
C LEU A 631 20.35 -26.51 -67.42
N ARG A 632 20.54 -27.76 -66.97
CA ARG A 632 21.26 -28.08 -65.73
C ARG A 632 22.69 -27.58 -65.78
N ASP A 633 23.41 -27.90 -66.87
CA ASP A 633 24.81 -27.53 -67.05
C ASP A 633 24.97 -26.01 -67.24
N LEU A 634 23.94 -25.33 -67.74
CA LEU A 634 23.89 -23.87 -67.83
C LEU A 634 23.73 -23.17 -66.46
N LEU A 635 23.13 -23.79 -65.44
CA LEU A 635 22.72 -23.08 -64.20
C LEU A 635 23.51 -23.47 -62.94
N THR A 636 24.11 -24.67 -62.90
CA THR A 636 24.81 -25.24 -61.73
C THR A 636 26.03 -24.41 -61.22
N ALA A 637 26.42 -23.35 -61.92
CA ALA A 637 27.49 -22.44 -61.49
C ALA A 637 27.04 -21.38 -60.46
N ASP A 638 25.76 -20.98 -60.49
CA ASP A 638 25.23 -19.83 -59.75
C ASP A 638 24.19 -20.24 -58.67
N VAL A 639 23.61 -21.43 -58.79
CA VAL A 639 22.57 -22.00 -57.90
C VAL A 639 22.69 -23.52 -57.80
N ASP A 640 22.20 -24.11 -56.70
CA ASP A 640 21.98 -25.56 -56.60
C ASP A 640 20.81 -25.97 -57.52
N VAL A 641 20.93 -27.07 -58.27
CA VAL A 641 19.96 -27.47 -59.31
C VAL A 641 19.38 -28.86 -59.08
N GLY A 642 18.04 -28.94 -58.98
CA GLY A 642 17.27 -30.19 -59.14
C GLY A 642 16.70 -30.35 -60.56
N VAL A 643 16.25 -31.56 -60.91
CA VAL A 643 15.58 -31.84 -62.20
C VAL A 643 14.37 -32.78 -62.04
N ALA A 644 13.30 -32.50 -62.76
CA ALA A 644 12.14 -33.36 -62.93
C ALA A 644 11.83 -33.61 -64.42
N THR A 645 11.18 -34.72 -64.72
CA THR A 645 10.95 -35.24 -66.08
C THR A 645 9.63 -34.80 -66.71
N ASP A 646 8.67 -34.35 -65.90
CA ASP A 646 7.39 -33.75 -66.28
C ASP A 646 6.72 -33.10 -65.05
N GLY A 647 5.52 -32.53 -65.22
CA GLY A 647 4.83 -31.80 -64.15
C GLY A 647 4.34 -32.66 -62.98
N GLU A 648 4.09 -33.96 -63.15
CA GLU A 648 3.65 -34.82 -62.03
C GLU A 648 4.83 -35.13 -61.09
N ASP A 649 5.97 -35.52 -61.69
CA ASP A 649 7.26 -35.73 -61.02
C ASP A 649 7.70 -34.45 -60.26
N ALA A 650 7.62 -33.29 -60.92
CA ALA A 650 7.93 -32.01 -60.29
C ALA A 650 7.05 -31.70 -59.07
N LEU A 651 5.74 -31.96 -59.15
CA LEU A 651 4.80 -31.68 -58.06
C LEU A 651 4.97 -32.64 -56.88
N GLU A 652 5.36 -33.90 -57.12
CA GLU A 652 5.70 -34.86 -56.05
C GLU A 652 6.99 -34.46 -55.33
N GLN A 653 8.03 -34.07 -56.07
CA GLN A 653 9.29 -33.56 -55.50
C GLN A 653 9.04 -32.30 -54.65
N LEU A 654 8.31 -31.31 -55.19
CA LEU A 654 7.99 -30.07 -54.49
C LEU A 654 7.17 -30.29 -53.21
N ARG A 655 6.22 -31.22 -53.19
CA ARG A 655 5.46 -31.57 -51.97
C ARG A 655 6.30 -32.31 -50.93
N THR A 656 7.36 -32.98 -51.35
CA THR A 656 8.29 -33.72 -50.48
C THR A 656 9.31 -32.80 -49.81
N ASP A 657 9.79 -31.76 -50.51
CA ASP A 657 10.78 -30.78 -50.02
C ASP A 657 10.36 -29.31 -50.34
N PRO A 658 9.25 -28.79 -49.76
CA PRO A 658 8.72 -27.46 -50.14
C PRO A 658 9.67 -26.31 -49.85
N ASP A 659 10.27 -26.31 -48.65
CA ASP A 659 11.18 -25.27 -48.16
C ASP A 659 12.60 -25.39 -48.76
N GLY A 660 12.81 -26.38 -49.65
CA GLY A 660 14.07 -26.66 -50.32
C GLY A 660 14.25 -26.00 -51.68
N VAL A 661 13.24 -25.32 -52.22
CA VAL A 661 13.23 -24.84 -53.60
C VAL A 661 12.77 -23.38 -53.68
N ASP A 662 13.69 -22.45 -53.99
CA ASP A 662 13.36 -21.02 -54.09
C ASP A 662 13.01 -20.56 -55.52
N LEU A 663 13.00 -21.46 -56.52
CA LEU A 663 12.49 -21.19 -57.87
C LEU A 663 12.27 -22.48 -58.66
N VAL A 664 11.22 -22.52 -59.49
CA VAL A 664 10.96 -23.57 -60.49
C VAL A 664 11.05 -23.01 -61.91
N LEU A 665 11.75 -23.71 -62.80
CA LEU A 665 11.81 -23.42 -64.24
C LEU A 665 11.11 -24.53 -65.02
N SER A 666 9.99 -24.28 -65.70
CA SER A 666 9.17 -25.32 -66.38
C SER A 666 8.94 -25.04 -67.86
N ASP A 667 8.97 -26.05 -68.72
CA ASP A 667 8.44 -25.95 -70.09
C ASP A 667 6.91 -26.02 -70.13
N VAL A 668 6.27 -25.34 -71.09
CA VAL A 668 4.80 -25.40 -71.26
C VAL A 668 4.33 -26.77 -71.74
N MET A 669 4.97 -27.33 -72.77
CA MET A 669 4.40 -28.45 -73.55
C MET A 669 4.96 -29.82 -73.13
N MET A 670 4.50 -30.36 -72.01
CA MET A 670 4.96 -31.65 -71.47
C MET A 670 3.82 -32.71 -71.44
N PRO A 671 4.14 -34.01 -71.49
CA PRO A 671 3.14 -35.08 -71.37
C PRO A 671 2.67 -35.25 -69.91
N ARG A 672 1.43 -35.75 -69.76
CA ARG A 672 0.69 -35.92 -68.48
C ARG A 672 0.26 -34.58 -67.88
N LEU A 673 1.06 -33.97 -66.99
CA LEU A 673 0.80 -32.63 -66.47
C LEU A 673 1.69 -31.60 -67.18
N ASP A 674 1.05 -30.65 -67.86
CA ASP A 674 1.72 -29.57 -68.58
C ASP A 674 2.20 -28.44 -67.64
N GLY A 675 3.05 -27.54 -68.14
CA GLY A 675 3.69 -26.51 -67.29
C GLY A 675 2.72 -25.50 -66.68
N LEU A 676 1.58 -25.26 -67.34
CA LEU A 676 0.53 -24.35 -66.85
C LEU A 676 -0.36 -25.05 -65.81
N GLY A 677 -0.61 -26.35 -65.99
CA GLY A 677 -1.26 -27.20 -64.99
C GLY A 677 -0.41 -27.36 -63.72
N LEU A 678 0.91 -27.52 -63.85
CA LEU A 678 1.84 -27.51 -62.72
C LEU A 678 1.78 -26.18 -61.96
N LEU A 679 1.87 -25.05 -62.67
CA LEU A 679 1.75 -23.71 -62.09
C LEU A 679 0.43 -23.55 -61.33
N SER A 680 -0.70 -23.91 -61.95
CA SER A 680 -2.02 -23.83 -61.30
C SER A 680 -2.11 -24.72 -60.05
N ALA A 681 -1.52 -25.92 -60.09
CA ALA A 681 -1.46 -26.83 -58.93
C ALA A 681 -0.58 -26.28 -57.79
N MET A 682 0.54 -25.61 -58.11
CA MET A 682 1.39 -24.95 -57.11
C MET A 682 0.69 -23.73 -56.48
N ARG A 683 0.03 -22.89 -57.27
CA ARG A 683 -0.70 -21.70 -56.74
C ARG A 683 -1.93 -22.09 -55.90
N ALA A 684 -2.50 -23.28 -56.11
CA ALA A 684 -3.59 -23.84 -55.30
C ALA A 684 -3.13 -24.55 -54.01
N ASP A 685 -1.82 -24.74 -53.80
CA ASP A 685 -1.24 -25.41 -52.63
C ASP A 685 -0.54 -24.35 -51.76
N GLU A 686 -1.08 -24.01 -50.58
CA GLU A 686 -0.56 -22.91 -49.75
C GLU A 686 0.94 -23.03 -49.45
N ARG A 687 1.46 -24.26 -49.36
CA ARG A 687 2.88 -24.53 -49.08
C ARG A 687 3.80 -24.28 -50.27
N LEU A 688 3.27 -24.30 -51.50
CA LEU A 688 4.02 -24.12 -52.75
C LEU A 688 3.72 -22.79 -53.46
N SER A 689 2.60 -22.16 -53.13
CA SER A 689 2.08 -20.95 -53.79
C SER A 689 3.06 -19.77 -53.80
N HIS A 690 3.99 -19.73 -52.83
CA HIS A 690 4.99 -18.67 -52.65
C HIS A 690 6.31 -18.90 -53.41
N ILE A 691 6.52 -20.11 -53.96
CA ILE A 691 7.72 -20.44 -54.74
C ILE A 691 7.59 -19.82 -56.14
N PRO A 692 8.55 -19.03 -56.64
CA PRO A 692 8.43 -18.37 -57.93
C PRO A 692 8.58 -19.37 -59.09
N VAL A 693 7.86 -19.12 -60.19
CA VAL A 693 7.84 -20.01 -61.35
C VAL A 693 8.17 -19.24 -62.64
N VAL A 694 9.16 -19.72 -63.39
CA VAL A 694 9.55 -19.19 -64.70
C VAL A 694 9.19 -20.21 -65.79
N VAL A 695 8.57 -19.73 -66.87
CA VAL A 695 7.98 -20.61 -67.89
C VAL A 695 8.72 -20.51 -69.23
N LEU A 696 9.13 -21.65 -69.80
CA LEU A 696 9.72 -21.78 -71.14
C LEU A 696 8.63 -22.16 -72.16
N SER A 697 8.69 -21.60 -73.37
CA SER A 697 7.65 -21.84 -74.39
C SER A 697 8.16 -21.72 -75.83
N ALA A 698 7.69 -22.60 -76.71
CA ALA A 698 7.98 -22.54 -78.15
C ALA A 698 7.08 -21.58 -78.96
N ARG A 699 6.15 -20.85 -78.32
CA ARG A 699 5.25 -19.89 -78.99
C ARG A 699 5.76 -18.46 -78.84
N ALA A 700 6.12 -17.84 -79.96
CA ALA A 700 6.41 -16.41 -80.04
C ALA A 700 5.13 -15.61 -80.35
N GLY A 701 4.65 -14.84 -79.36
CA GLY A 701 3.49 -13.94 -79.48
C GLY A 701 3.12 -13.36 -78.10
N PRO A 702 2.51 -12.16 -78.04
CA PRO A 702 2.17 -11.53 -76.77
C PRO A 702 1.10 -12.32 -75.99
N ASP A 703 0.07 -12.79 -76.68
CA ASP A 703 -1.10 -13.45 -76.08
C ASP A 703 -0.70 -14.64 -75.18
N ALA A 704 0.19 -15.52 -75.68
CA ALA A 704 0.67 -16.70 -74.94
C ALA A 704 1.60 -16.36 -73.75
N ALA A 705 2.17 -15.16 -73.72
CA ALA A 705 2.92 -14.66 -72.56
C ALA A 705 1.97 -14.02 -71.53
N VAL A 706 0.91 -13.36 -71.98
CA VAL A 706 -0.17 -12.85 -71.12
C VAL A 706 -0.87 -14.00 -70.40
N ASP A 707 -1.29 -15.05 -71.13
CA ASP A 707 -1.94 -16.24 -70.54
C ASP A 707 -1.14 -16.83 -69.37
N ALA A 708 0.18 -16.97 -69.52
CA ALA A 708 1.07 -17.54 -68.50
C ALA A 708 1.25 -16.63 -67.28
N LEU A 709 1.32 -15.31 -67.48
CA LEU A 709 1.45 -14.32 -66.40
C LEU A 709 0.12 -14.10 -65.66
N GLU A 710 -1.03 -14.16 -66.35
CA GLU A 710 -2.35 -14.11 -65.71
C GLU A 710 -2.66 -15.38 -64.90
N LEU A 711 -2.12 -16.54 -65.30
CA LEU A 711 -2.08 -17.76 -64.48
C LEU A 711 -1.08 -17.69 -63.31
N GLY A 712 -0.35 -16.58 -63.17
CA GLY A 712 0.51 -16.29 -62.02
C GLY A 712 1.94 -16.81 -62.12
N ALA A 713 2.51 -16.96 -63.32
CA ALA A 713 3.96 -17.11 -63.48
C ALA A 713 4.69 -15.82 -63.10
N ASP A 714 5.94 -15.92 -62.63
CA ASP A 714 6.75 -14.76 -62.25
C ASP A 714 7.58 -14.20 -63.42
N ASP A 715 7.97 -15.03 -64.40
CA ASP A 715 8.52 -14.59 -65.70
C ASP A 715 8.33 -15.66 -66.82
N TYR A 716 8.55 -15.26 -68.08
CA TYR A 716 8.33 -16.06 -69.28
C TYR A 716 9.47 -15.93 -70.29
N VAL A 717 9.87 -17.03 -70.94
CA VAL A 717 10.99 -17.10 -71.90
C VAL A 717 10.62 -17.88 -73.16
N VAL A 718 10.89 -17.30 -74.33
CA VAL A 718 10.62 -17.92 -75.63
C VAL A 718 11.81 -18.78 -76.08
N LYS A 719 11.57 -20.06 -76.40
CA LYS A 719 12.51 -20.94 -77.09
C LYS A 719 12.55 -20.57 -78.60
N PRO A 720 13.73 -20.38 -79.23
CA PRO A 720 15.09 -20.46 -78.67
C PRO A 720 15.52 -19.15 -77.98
N PHE A 721 16.02 -19.28 -76.74
CA PHE A 721 16.57 -18.19 -75.92
C PHE A 721 18.10 -18.19 -75.91
N THR A 722 18.71 -17.10 -75.41
CA THR A 722 20.17 -17.09 -75.14
C THR A 722 20.50 -17.49 -73.70
N ALA A 723 21.67 -18.10 -73.51
CA ALA A 723 22.19 -18.48 -72.19
C ALA A 723 22.26 -17.29 -71.19
N SER A 724 22.65 -16.12 -71.69
CA SER A 724 22.70 -14.85 -70.94
C SER A 724 21.32 -14.32 -70.55
N GLU A 725 20.34 -14.43 -71.44
CA GLU A 725 18.97 -13.98 -71.22
C GLU A 725 18.28 -14.81 -70.15
N LEU A 726 18.37 -16.14 -70.24
CA LEU A 726 17.78 -17.04 -69.26
C LEU A 726 18.40 -16.84 -67.87
N ARG A 727 19.74 -16.74 -67.77
CA ARG A 727 20.41 -16.45 -66.49
C ARG A 727 19.99 -15.10 -65.90
N ALA A 728 19.88 -14.05 -66.72
CA ALA A 728 19.46 -12.72 -66.25
C ALA A 728 18.03 -12.72 -65.69
N ARG A 729 17.10 -13.41 -66.36
CA ARG A 729 15.70 -13.55 -65.94
C ARG A 729 15.56 -14.36 -64.65
N LEU A 730 16.21 -15.53 -64.58
CA LEU A 730 16.24 -16.36 -63.37
C LEU A 730 16.84 -15.62 -62.17
N ARG A 731 17.94 -14.89 -62.40
CA ARG A 731 18.56 -14.05 -61.37
C ARG A 731 17.61 -12.96 -60.87
N SER A 732 17.00 -12.19 -61.77
CA SER A 732 16.06 -11.13 -61.38
C SER A 732 14.82 -11.69 -60.66
N THR A 733 14.32 -12.85 -61.08
CA THR A 733 13.21 -13.54 -60.41
C THR A 733 13.59 -14.01 -59.01
N LEU A 734 14.78 -14.60 -58.84
CA LEU A 734 15.32 -14.99 -57.53
C LEU A 734 15.57 -13.77 -56.63
N GLU A 735 16.09 -12.67 -57.15
CA GLU A 735 16.30 -11.44 -56.38
C GLU A 735 14.98 -10.80 -55.96
N LEU A 736 13.96 -10.77 -56.84
CA LEU A 736 12.60 -10.30 -56.51
C LEU A 736 11.88 -11.22 -55.51
N ALA A 737 11.97 -12.54 -55.69
CA ALA A 737 11.40 -13.51 -54.75
C ALA A 737 12.10 -13.45 -53.39
N ARG A 738 13.43 -13.31 -53.36
CA ARG A 738 14.18 -13.02 -52.14
C ARG A 738 13.77 -11.68 -51.53
N SER A 739 13.55 -10.62 -52.31
CA SER A 739 13.04 -9.34 -51.78
C SER A 739 11.65 -9.50 -51.16
N ARG A 740 10.72 -10.22 -51.81
CA ARG A 740 9.38 -10.52 -51.25
C ARG A 740 9.45 -11.40 -50.00
N THR A 741 10.34 -12.40 -49.98
CA THR A 741 10.53 -13.31 -48.82
C THR A 741 11.25 -12.61 -47.68
N ILE A 742 12.24 -11.74 -47.96
CA ILE A 742 12.90 -10.88 -46.97
C ILE A 742 11.92 -9.82 -46.47
N GLU A 743 11.07 -9.24 -47.32
CA GLU A 743 10.00 -8.32 -46.92
C GLU A 743 8.99 -9.03 -46.02
N THR A 744 8.45 -10.17 -46.43
CA THR A 744 7.50 -10.95 -45.64
C THR A 744 8.13 -11.44 -44.33
N ARG A 745 9.41 -11.81 -44.36
CA ARG A 745 10.19 -12.19 -43.17
C ARG A 745 10.45 -11.01 -42.25
N LEU A 746 10.82 -9.83 -42.78
CA LEU A 746 10.99 -8.61 -41.99
C LEU A 746 9.65 -8.13 -41.44
N GLN A 747 8.56 -8.20 -42.19
CA GLN A 747 7.21 -7.89 -41.71
C GLN A 747 6.78 -8.85 -40.59
N ARG A 748 7.03 -10.16 -40.72
CA ARG A 748 6.80 -11.15 -39.65
C ARG A 748 7.71 -10.92 -38.45
N GLU A 749 9.01 -10.73 -38.64
CA GLU A 749 9.95 -10.42 -37.56
C GLU A 749 9.65 -9.06 -36.91
N HIS A 750 9.12 -8.07 -37.62
CA HIS A 750 8.64 -6.80 -37.05
C HIS A 750 7.30 -6.93 -36.33
N ALA A 751 6.39 -7.78 -36.81
CA ALA A 751 5.15 -8.11 -36.11
C ALA A 751 5.45 -8.81 -34.79
N THR A 752 6.25 -9.90 -34.82
CA THR A 752 6.66 -10.60 -33.61
C THR A 752 7.52 -9.73 -32.69
N ARG A 753 8.41 -8.86 -33.20
CA ARG A 753 9.10 -7.87 -32.35
C ARG A 753 8.16 -6.83 -31.75
N MET A 754 7.06 -6.46 -32.41
CA MET A 754 6.04 -5.59 -31.82
C MET A 754 5.19 -6.32 -30.78
N GLU A 755 4.86 -7.58 -31.00
CA GLU A 755 4.21 -8.46 -30.01
C GLU A 755 5.13 -8.63 -28.77
N ASP A 756 6.42 -8.90 -28.97
CA ASP A 756 7.43 -8.96 -27.90
C ASP A 756 7.60 -7.61 -27.17
N LEU A 757 7.61 -6.48 -27.90
CA LEU A 757 7.71 -5.13 -27.32
C LEU A 757 6.48 -4.79 -26.50
N TYR A 758 5.27 -4.98 -27.03
CA TYR A 758 4.02 -4.76 -26.29
C TYR A 758 3.93 -5.70 -25.08
N ALA A 759 4.31 -6.97 -25.22
CA ALA A 759 4.40 -7.88 -24.09
C ALA A 759 5.49 -7.43 -23.09
N ARG A 760 6.59 -6.82 -23.52
CA ARG A 760 7.63 -6.27 -22.63
C ARG A 760 7.13 -5.03 -21.89
N GLU A 761 6.47 -4.09 -22.56
CA GLU A 761 5.86 -2.90 -21.94
C GLU A 761 4.70 -3.28 -20.99
N HIS A 762 3.81 -4.20 -21.39
CA HIS A 762 2.73 -4.70 -20.54
C HIS A 762 3.26 -5.50 -19.33
N ARG A 763 4.28 -6.37 -19.49
CA ARG A 763 4.95 -7.02 -18.34
C ARG A 763 5.62 -6.02 -17.41
N VAL A 764 6.21 -4.95 -17.92
CA VAL A 764 6.77 -3.87 -17.10
C VAL A 764 5.65 -3.15 -16.35
N ALA A 765 4.55 -2.79 -17.01
CA ALA A 765 3.39 -2.17 -16.39
C ALA A 765 2.75 -3.06 -15.31
N GLU A 766 2.61 -4.36 -15.56
CA GLU A 766 2.09 -5.36 -14.62
C GLU A 766 3.02 -5.51 -13.40
N VAL A 767 4.33 -5.62 -13.59
CA VAL A 767 5.31 -5.70 -12.49
C VAL A 767 5.30 -4.42 -11.65
N LEU A 768 5.19 -3.25 -12.29
CA LEU A 768 5.05 -1.97 -11.61
C LEU A 768 3.75 -1.94 -10.78
N GLN A 769 2.60 -2.28 -11.36
CA GLN A 769 1.33 -2.29 -10.62
C GLN A 769 1.34 -3.30 -9.47
N ARG A 770 1.90 -4.50 -9.66
CA ARG A 770 2.10 -5.48 -8.59
C ARG A 770 3.03 -4.99 -7.48
N SER A 771 3.96 -4.07 -7.73
CA SER A 771 4.74 -3.39 -6.69
C SER A 771 3.97 -2.25 -5.98
N LEU A 772 3.04 -1.61 -6.70
CA LEU A 772 2.14 -0.58 -6.16
C LEU A 772 0.91 -1.16 -5.42
N LEU A 773 0.74 -2.48 -5.41
CA LEU A 773 -0.26 -3.22 -4.63
C LEU A 773 0.38 -3.90 -3.39
N PRO A 774 -0.41 -4.27 -2.37
CA PRO A 774 0.12 -5.02 -1.22
C PRO A 774 0.50 -6.45 -1.61
N ALA A 775 1.82 -6.72 -1.69
CA ALA A 775 2.38 -8.04 -2.04
C ALA A 775 1.91 -9.19 -1.13
N THR A 776 1.56 -8.90 0.12
CA THR A 776 0.74 -9.74 0.99
C THR A 776 -0.30 -8.89 1.71
N LEU A 777 -1.50 -9.44 1.88
CA LEU A 777 -2.52 -8.89 2.78
C LEU A 777 -2.25 -9.42 4.20
N PRO A 778 -2.57 -8.65 5.25
CA PRO A 778 -2.29 -9.04 6.62
C PRO A 778 -3.28 -10.11 7.09
N ALA A 779 -2.76 -11.20 7.66
CA ALA A 779 -3.59 -12.31 8.14
C ALA A 779 -4.10 -12.07 9.57
N GLU A 780 -5.41 -12.14 9.75
CA GLU A 780 -6.09 -12.19 11.06
C GLU A 780 -6.65 -13.62 11.24
N PRO A 781 -6.44 -14.30 12.38
CA PRO A 781 -6.83 -15.71 12.57
C PRO A 781 -8.29 -16.10 12.27
N HIS A 782 -9.23 -15.17 12.26
CA HIS A 782 -10.66 -15.39 12.02
C HIS A 782 -11.19 -14.61 10.81
N LEU A 783 -10.34 -13.92 10.05
CA LEU A 783 -10.70 -13.20 8.83
C LEU A 783 -9.76 -13.58 7.68
N ASP A 784 -10.23 -14.47 6.79
CA ASP A 784 -9.51 -14.81 5.56
C ASP A 784 -9.69 -13.65 4.57
N VAL A 785 -8.61 -12.96 4.20
CA VAL A 785 -8.64 -11.81 3.27
C VAL A 785 -7.77 -12.13 2.05
N ALA A 786 -8.37 -12.09 0.86
CA ALA A 786 -7.69 -12.39 -0.39
C ALA A 786 -7.98 -11.35 -1.47
N GLY A 787 -6.91 -10.85 -2.09
CA GLY A 787 -6.98 -9.95 -3.24
C GLY A 787 -6.58 -10.66 -4.54
N CYS A 788 -7.10 -10.14 -5.64
CA CYS A 788 -6.56 -10.36 -6.98
C CYS A 788 -6.65 -9.05 -7.78
N TYR A 789 -5.77 -8.94 -8.77
CA TYR A 789 -5.76 -7.85 -9.73
C TYR A 789 -5.43 -8.41 -11.11
N VAL A 790 -6.08 -7.89 -12.15
CA VAL A 790 -5.86 -8.19 -13.57
C VAL A 790 -5.79 -6.87 -14.32
N ALA A 791 -4.76 -6.70 -15.16
CA ALA A 791 -4.62 -5.52 -16.01
C ALA A 791 -5.47 -5.65 -17.29
N ALA A 792 -5.91 -4.53 -17.85
CA ALA A 792 -6.64 -4.48 -19.13
C ALA A 792 -5.83 -5.13 -20.27
N GLU A 793 -6.45 -6.00 -21.08
CA GLU A 793 -5.73 -6.76 -22.11
C GLU A 793 -5.24 -5.90 -23.29
N ASP A 794 -5.96 -4.83 -23.63
CA ASP A 794 -5.64 -3.90 -24.74
C ASP A 794 -4.53 -2.88 -24.41
N VAL A 795 -4.03 -2.81 -23.16
CA VAL A 795 -3.29 -1.64 -22.66
C VAL A 795 -1.95 -1.99 -22.00
N ALA A 796 -0.84 -1.50 -22.57
CA ALA A 796 0.51 -1.65 -22.01
C ALA A 796 0.86 -0.52 -21.01
N VAL A 797 -0.07 -0.15 -20.13
CA VAL A 797 0.00 1.06 -19.30
C VAL A 797 -0.43 0.75 -17.87
N VAL A 798 0.24 1.33 -16.88
CA VAL A 798 -0.02 1.09 -15.44
C VAL A 798 -1.39 1.63 -15.02
N GLY A 799 -2.17 0.81 -14.30
CA GLY A 799 -3.57 1.07 -13.98
C GLY A 799 -3.90 2.11 -12.91
N GLY A 800 -5.16 2.54 -12.89
CA GLY A 800 -5.74 3.40 -11.84
C GLY A 800 -6.14 2.63 -10.58
N ASP A 801 -6.59 1.39 -10.76
CA ASP A 801 -7.11 0.47 -9.74
C ASP A 801 -6.16 0.16 -8.57
N TRP A 802 -6.70 0.13 -7.35
CA TRP A 802 -6.02 -0.45 -6.19
C TRP A 802 -6.94 -1.07 -5.14
N TYR A 803 -6.33 -1.92 -4.31
CA TYR A 803 -6.88 -2.35 -3.03
C TYR A 803 -5.82 -2.31 -1.93
N ASP A 804 -6.25 -2.22 -0.66
CA ASP A 804 -5.36 -2.38 0.50
C ASP A 804 -6.09 -2.91 1.74
N ALA A 805 -5.32 -3.44 2.70
CA ALA A 805 -5.82 -3.94 3.97
C ALA A 805 -4.84 -3.64 5.12
N VAL A 806 -5.37 -3.20 6.26
CA VAL A 806 -4.61 -2.77 7.45
C VAL A 806 -5.25 -3.37 8.69
N ILE A 807 -4.46 -4.03 9.55
CA ILE A 807 -4.88 -4.44 10.90
C ILE A 807 -4.45 -3.34 11.88
N LEU A 808 -5.38 -2.89 12.72
CA LEU A 808 -5.15 -1.93 13.80
C LEU A 808 -4.73 -2.63 15.10
N ASP A 809 -4.15 -1.90 16.06
CA ASP A 809 -3.58 -2.50 17.29
C ASP A 809 -4.62 -3.20 18.20
N ASP A 810 -5.91 -2.91 18.02
CA ASP A 810 -7.05 -3.54 18.71
C ASP A 810 -7.55 -4.83 18.04
N GLY A 811 -7.07 -5.14 16.82
CA GLY A 811 -7.52 -6.27 16.00
C GLY A 811 -8.56 -5.91 14.92
N THR A 812 -9.04 -4.66 14.89
CA THR A 812 -9.94 -4.18 13.83
C THR A 812 -9.24 -4.16 12.48
N VAL A 813 -9.90 -4.62 11.42
CA VAL A 813 -9.34 -4.67 10.05
C VAL A 813 -10.00 -3.60 9.17
N VAL A 814 -9.19 -2.71 8.60
CA VAL A 814 -9.63 -1.72 7.61
C VAL A 814 -9.29 -2.24 6.21
N LEU A 815 -10.29 -2.35 5.34
CA LEU A 815 -10.15 -2.75 3.94
C LEU A 815 -10.51 -1.57 3.03
N THR A 816 -9.78 -1.37 1.94
CA THR A 816 -10.08 -0.35 0.94
C THR A 816 -9.91 -0.85 -0.49
N ILE A 817 -10.66 -0.25 -1.40
CA ILE A 817 -10.59 -0.46 -2.84
C ILE A 817 -10.91 0.86 -3.56
N GLY A 818 -10.44 1.06 -4.79
CA GLY A 818 -10.75 2.25 -5.58
C GLY A 818 -10.13 2.27 -6.97
N ASP A 819 -10.55 3.26 -7.76
CA ASP A 819 -10.03 3.65 -9.08
C ASP A 819 -9.59 5.14 -9.08
N VAL A 820 -8.56 5.45 -9.87
CA VAL A 820 -8.13 6.81 -10.21
C VAL A 820 -8.37 7.03 -11.71
N ALA A 821 -9.42 7.79 -12.05
CA ALA A 821 -9.90 7.92 -13.42
C ALA A 821 -8.81 8.33 -14.43
N GLY A 822 -8.53 7.43 -15.38
CA GLY A 822 -7.52 7.57 -16.43
C GLY A 822 -6.30 6.69 -16.20
N HIS A 823 -5.49 6.49 -17.24
CA HIS A 823 -4.44 5.46 -17.24
C HIS A 823 -3.00 6.02 -17.17
N GLY A 824 -2.10 5.25 -16.55
CA GLY A 824 -0.64 5.41 -16.65
C GLY A 824 0.02 6.12 -15.49
N LEU A 825 1.27 6.55 -15.71
CA LEU A 825 2.17 7.10 -14.68
C LEU A 825 1.53 8.17 -13.78
N SER A 826 0.59 8.96 -14.30
CA SER A 826 -0.12 9.97 -13.52
C SER A 826 -1.21 9.37 -12.61
N ALA A 827 -1.93 8.35 -13.05
CA ALA A 827 -2.93 7.65 -12.26
C ALA A 827 -2.25 6.78 -11.19
N ALA A 828 -1.29 5.95 -11.60
CA ALA A 828 -0.47 5.12 -10.71
C ALA A 828 0.21 5.92 -9.58
N ALA A 829 0.76 7.11 -9.87
CA ALA A 829 1.36 7.97 -8.86
C ALA A 829 0.32 8.57 -7.88
N VAL A 830 -0.90 8.84 -8.34
CA VAL A 830 -2.01 9.32 -7.48
C VAL A 830 -2.56 8.18 -6.64
N MET A 831 -2.74 6.99 -7.22
CA MET A 831 -3.11 5.76 -6.54
C MET A 831 -2.13 5.42 -5.41
N GLY A 832 -0.81 5.47 -5.68
CA GLY A 832 0.21 5.28 -4.65
C GLY A 832 0.10 6.29 -3.50
N GLN A 833 -0.09 7.58 -3.80
CA GLN A 833 -0.34 8.63 -2.80
C GLN A 833 -1.59 8.33 -1.96
N LEU A 834 -2.70 7.92 -2.59
CA LEU A 834 -3.97 7.60 -1.94
C LEU A 834 -3.87 6.37 -1.04
N ARG A 835 -3.25 5.29 -1.53
CA ARG A 835 -3.01 4.06 -0.78
C ARG A 835 -2.15 4.33 0.46
N SER A 836 -1.05 5.07 0.32
CA SER A 836 -0.21 5.48 1.47
C SER A 836 -0.96 6.38 2.46
N ALA A 837 -1.72 7.37 1.99
CA ALA A 837 -2.51 8.25 2.84
C ALA A 837 -3.62 7.49 3.59
N THR A 838 -4.28 6.54 2.91
CA THR A 838 -5.29 5.64 3.47
C THR A 838 -4.74 4.84 4.65
N ARG A 839 -3.55 4.23 4.50
CA ARG A 839 -2.89 3.52 5.61
C ARG A 839 -2.63 4.42 6.81
N GLY A 840 -2.18 5.66 6.59
CA GLY A 840 -1.96 6.64 7.67
C GLY A 840 -3.26 7.06 8.37
N TYR A 841 -4.31 7.39 7.62
CA TYR A 841 -5.59 7.78 8.22
C TYR A 841 -6.29 6.60 8.93
N ALA A 842 -6.13 5.36 8.44
CA ALA A 842 -6.62 4.17 9.14
C ALA A 842 -5.94 3.97 10.50
N LEU A 843 -4.61 4.12 10.57
CA LEU A 843 -3.83 3.94 11.81
C LEU A 843 -4.13 4.99 12.89
N ARG A 844 -4.73 6.13 12.53
CA ARG A 844 -5.27 7.12 13.49
C ARG A 844 -6.57 6.68 14.17
N GLY A 845 -7.23 5.62 13.71
CA GLY A 845 -8.52 5.16 14.21
C GLY A 845 -9.73 5.97 13.72
N ASP A 846 -9.54 6.86 12.74
CA ASP A 846 -10.62 7.62 12.11
C ASP A 846 -11.68 6.67 11.50
N ASP A 847 -12.97 7.05 11.54
CA ASP A 847 -14.04 6.26 10.93
C ASP A 847 -14.05 6.39 9.39
N PRO A 848 -14.67 5.45 8.65
CA PRO A 848 -14.67 5.43 7.18
C PRO A 848 -15.03 6.77 6.50
N ALA A 849 -16.05 7.50 6.98
CA ALA A 849 -16.42 8.80 6.42
C ALA A 849 -15.43 9.92 6.78
N THR A 850 -14.76 9.84 7.93
CA THR A 850 -13.65 10.76 8.28
C THR A 850 -12.40 10.48 7.45
N LEU A 851 -12.14 9.21 7.13
CA LEU A 851 -11.06 8.80 6.23
C LEU A 851 -11.30 9.33 4.81
N LEU A 852 -12.50 9.16 4.26
CA LEU A 852 -12.87 9.72 2.94
C LEU A 852 -12.76 11.25 2.87
N ARG A 853 -13.18 11.97 3.93
CA ARG A 853 -12.99 13.44 4.01
C ARG A 853 -11.51 13.84 3.97
N SER A 854 -10.65 13.07 4.62
CA SER A 854 -9.20 13.31 4.63
C SER A 854 -8.56 13.03 3.26
N LEU A 855 -8.96 11.94 2.59
CA LEU A 855 -8.54 11.64 1.22
C LEU A 855 -9.04 12.70 0.22
N ASN A 856 -10.26 13.22 0.37
CA ASN A 856 -10.78 14.28 -0.51
C ASN A 856 -9.96 15.58 -0.38
N ALA A 857 -9.55 15.94 0.84
CA ALA A 857 -8.67 17.09 1.06
C ALA A 857 -7.30 16.90 0.41
N LEU A 858 -6.77 15.67 0.38
CA LEU A 858 -5.54 15.31 -0.31
C LEU A 858 -5.71 15.41 -1.85
N VAL A 859 -6.72 14.77 -2.43
CA VAL A 859 -7.03 14.83 -3.88
C VAL A 859 -7.23 16.26 -4.36
N ALA A 860 -7.92 17.08 -3.57
CA ALA A 860 -8.13 18.50 -3.84
C ALA A 860 -6.84 19.36 -3.87
N GLY A 861 -5.71 18.82 -3.39
CA GLY A 861 -4.37 19.41 -3.50
C GLY A 861 -3.53 18.92 -4.68
N ILE A 862 -4.01 17.93 -5.44
CA ILE A 862 -3.31 17.34 -6.59
C ILE A 862 -3.59 18.18 -7.85
N ASP A 863 -2.54 18.59 -8.55
CA ASP A 863 -2.63 19.26 -9.86
C ASP A 863 -3.52 18.47 -10.83
N GLY A 864 -4.47 19.14 -11.48
CA GLY A 864 -5.48 18.53 -12.33
C GLY A 864 -6.74 18.04 -11.59
N SER A 865 -6.67 17.86 -10.26
CA SER A 865 -7.78 17.40 -9.41
C SER A 865 -8.50 16.16 -9.98
N PRO A 866 -7.80 15.01 -10.08
CA PRO A 866 -8.34 13.80 -10.67
C PRO A 866 -9.61 13.35 -9.95
N MET A 867 -10.58 12.83 -10.71
CA MET A 867 -11.71 12.11 -10.14
C MET A 867 -11.21 10.75 -9.65
N VAL A 868 -11.63 10.36 -8.45
CA VAL A 868 -11.21 9.11 -7.81
C VAL A 868 -12.44 8.49 -7.18
N THR A 869 -12.73 7.23 -7.50
CA THR A 869 -13.75 6.44 -6.81
C THR A 869 -13.07 5.57 -5.77
N CYS A 870 -13.65 5.42 -4.56
CA CYS A 870 -13.14 4.44 -3.60
C CYS A 870 -14.17 4.05 -2.55
N GLN A 871 -13.94 2.90 -1.91
CA GLN A 871 -14.73 2.40 -0.80
C GLN A 871 -13.83 2.05 0.40
N VAL A 872 -14.32 2.32 1.60
CA VAL A 872 -13.61 2.12 2.87
C VAL A 872 -14.49 1.31 3.81
N LEU A 873 -14.00 0.13 4.20
CA LEU A 873 -14.64 -0.79 5.14
C LEU A 873 -13.80 -0.88 6.41
N ARG A 874 -14.47 -1.02 7.57
CA ARG A 874 -13.84 -1.30 8.87
C ARG A 874 -14.58 -2.46 9.53
N ILE A 875 -13.85 -3.53 9.86
CA ILE A 875 -14.37 -4.81 10.34
C ILE A 875 -13.83 -5.05 11.76
N ASP A 876 -14.72 -5.01 12.74
CA ASP A 876 -14.44 -5.48 14.10
C ASP A 876 -14.91 -6.93 14.21
N VAL A 877 -13.94 -7.84 14.05
CA VAL A 877 -14.13 -9.30 14.07
C VAL A 877 -14.67 -9.78 15.42
N ALA A 878 -14.24 -9.17 16.53
CA ALA A 878 -14.62 -9.57 17.88
C ALA A 878 -16.04 -9.10 18.28
N ARG A 879 -16.57 -8.07 17.62
CA ARG A 879 -17.94 -7.55 17.84
C ARG A 879 -18.90 -7.80 16.68
N GLU A 880 -18.54 -8.67 15.74
CA GLU A 880 -19.33 -9.00 14.55
C GLU A 880 -19.81 -7.75 13.76
N ARG A 881 -18.99 -6.69 13.70
CA ARG A 881 -19.43 -5.37 13.22
C ARG A 881 -18.69 -4.93 11.97
N LEU A 882 -19.45 -4.54 10.96
CA LEU A 882 -18.96 -3.94 9.72
C LEU A 882 -19.38 -2.46 9.68
N GLU A 883 -18.46 -1.59 9.26
CA GLU A 883 -18.72 -0.19 8.95
C GLU A 883 -18.25 0.12 7.52
N ILE A 884 -19.04 0.88 6.75
CA ILE A 884 -18.79 1.14 5.32
C ILE A 884 -19.05 2.61 4.99
N ALA A 885 -18.13 3.24 4.26
CA ALA A 885 -18.40 4.47 3.51
C ALA A 885 -17.87 4.34 2.06
N CYS A 886 -18.53 4.99 1.10
CA CYS A 886 -18.18 4.91 -0.32
C CYS A 886 -18.21 6.30 -0.99
N ALA A 887 -17.16 6.62 -1.75
CA ALA A 887 -17.03 7.79 -2.59
C ALA A 887 -17.17 7.39 -4.07
N GLY A 888 -18.39 7.36 -4.59
CA GLY A 888 -18.70 7.16 -6.01
C GLY A 888 -18.33 5.80 -6.61
N HIS A 889 -17.98 4.81 -5.80
CA HIS A 889 -17.51 3.47 -6.20
C HIS A 889 -18.67 2.45 -6.28
N PRO A 890 -18.54 1.34 -7.02
CA PRO A 890 -19.55 0.28 -7.06
C PRO A 890 -19.96 -0.27 -5.67
N PRO A 891 -21.19 -0.77 -5.50
CA PRO A 891 -21.68 -1.27 -4.23
C PRO A 891 -21.11 -2.66 -3.89
N ALA A 892 -20.45 -2.77 -2.73
CA ALA A 892 -19.97 -4.04 -2.18
C ALA A 892 -21.08 -5.11 -2.11
N ILE A 893 -20.74 -6.38 -2.35
CA ILE A 893 -21.61 -7.51 -2.01
C ILE A 893 -21.28 -7.97 -0.59
N VAL A 894 -22.31 -8.12 0.24
CA VAL A 894 -22.21 -8.66 1.60
C VAL A 894 -23.23 -9.79 1.75
N ALA A 895 -22.77 -10.95 2.21
CA ALA A 895 -23.62 -11.99 2.78
C ALA A 895 -23.40 -11.99 4.31
N PRO A 896 -24.35 -11.51 5.13
CA PRO A 896 -24.12 -11.26 6.56
C PRO A 896 -23.77 -12.47 7.44
N SER A 897 -24.04 -13.70 6.98
CA SER A 897 -23.70 -14.96 7.67
C SER A 897 -23.70 -16.11 6.65
N ALA A 898 -23.28 -17.31 7.05
CA ALA A 898 -23.25 -18.51 6.20
C ALA A 898 -24.59 -18.82 5.49
N ASP A 899 -25.73 -18.58 6.15
CA ASP A 899 -27.07 -18.89 5.63
C ASP A 899 -27.75 -17.71 4.92
N ALA A 900 -27.36 -16.46 5.22
CA ALA A 900 -27.95 -15.28 4.61
C ALA A 900 -27.58 -15.16 3.12
N PRO A 901 -28.48 -14.75 2.21
CA PRO A 901 -28.13 -14.53 0.81
C PRO A 901 -27.16 -13.33 0.66
N PRO A 902 -26.28 -13.33 -0.36
CA PRO A 902 -25.51 -12.14 -0.73
C PRO A 902 -26.44 -11.02 -1.21
N GLY A 903 -26.14 -9.78 -0.82
CA GLY A 903 -26.87 -8.59 -1.26
C GLY A 903 -25.94 -7.38 -1.45
N LEU A 904 -26.36 -6.42 -2.28
CA LEU A 904 -25.60 -5.21 -2.58
C LEU A 904 -25.77 -4.16 -1.46
N VAL A 905 -24.64 -3.70 -0.90
CA VAL A 905 -24.60 -2.72 0.18
C VAL A 905 -23.94 -1.43 -0.31
N ALA A 906 -24.79 -0.46 -0.67
CA ALA A 906 -24.38 0.89 -0.98
C ALA A 906 -24.37 1.80 0.27
N SER A 907 -23.42 2.74 0.30
CA SER A 907 -23.51 4.00 1.07
C SER A 907 -23.25 5.15 0.09
N PRO A 908 -24.27 5.88 -0.38
CA PRO A 908 -24.12 6.81 -1.50
C PRO A 908 -23.35 8.07 -1.12
N GLY A 909 -22.33 8.42 -1.91
CA GLY A 909 -21.61 9.68 -1.82
C GLY A 909 -20.85 9.98 -3.12
N PRO A 910 -20.44 11.24 -3.36
CA PRO A 910 -19.74 11.63 -4.59
C PRO A 910 -18.33 11.02 -4.64
N PRO A 911 -17.73 10.88 -5.84
CA PRO A 911 -16.30 10.60 -5.98
C PRO A 911 -15.44 11.69 -5.34
N LEU A 912 -14.22 11.35 -4.93
CA LEU A 912 -13.25 12.32 -4.42
C LEU A 912 -12.80 13.27 -5.54
N GLY A 913 -12.32 14.47 -5.16
CA GLY A 913 -11.87 15.50 -6.10
C GLY A 913 -12.98 16.33 -6.74
N VAL A 914 -14.18 15.76 -6.93
CA VAL A 914 -15.33 16.41 -7.58
C VAL A 914 -15.81 17.66 -6.82
N THR A 915 -15.80 17.63 -5.49
CA THR A 915 -16.04 18.84 -4.67
C THR A 915 -15.35 18.78 -3.31
N ARG A 916 -14.75 19.90 -2.91
CA ARG A 916 -14.02 20.05 -1.64
C ARG A 916 -14.93 20.01 -0.40
N SER A 917 -16.23 20.24 -0.57
CA SER A 917 -17.22 20.23 0.51
C SER A 917 -18.08 18.95 0.54
N ALA A 918 -17.62 17.88 -0.10
CA ALA A 918 -18.30 16.59 -0.04
C ALA A 918 -18.32 16.02 1.39
N MET A 919 -19.41 15.32 1.70
CA MET A 919 -19.59 14.55 2.92
C MET A 919 -20.02 13.14 2.55
N TRP A 920 -19.70 12.19 3.43
CA TRP A 920 -20.01 10.77 3.30
C TRP A 920 -20.61 10.29 4.62
N GLU A 921 -21.38 9.20 4.56
CA GLU A 921 -22.00 8.60 5.73
C GLU A 921 -21.45 7.19 5.97
N THR A 922 -21.05 6.92 7.22
CA THR A 922 -20.60 5.60 7.66
C THR A 922 -21.84 4.75 8.00
N ARG A 923 -22.18 3.82 7.10
CA ARG A 923 -23.21 2.81 7.31
C ARG A 923 -22.66 1.68 8.17
N VAL A 924 -23.48 1.12 9.07
CA VAL A 924 -23.09 0.01 9.96
C VAL A 924 -23.97 -1.20 9.68
N GLU A 925 -23.35 -2.38 9.57
CA GLU A 925 -23.99 -3.67 9.36
C GLU A 925 -23.47 -4.67 10.40
N ARG A 926 -24.24 -5.74 10.67
CA ARG A 926 -23.80 -6.86 11.53
C ARG A 926 -23.43 -8.07 10.68
N LEU A 927 -22.32 -8.70 11.05
CA LEU A 927 -21.83 -9.97 10.51
C LEU A 927 -22.20 -11.13 11.46
N GLY A 928 -21.81 -12.34 11.10
CA GLY A 928 -21.86 -13.55 11.92
C GLY A 928 -21.02 -14.64 11.29
N ASP A 929 -21.02 -15.84 11.87
CA ASP A 929 -20.24 -16.99 11.37
C ASP A 929 -20.45 -17.22 9.85
N GLY A 930 -19.34 -17.33 9.11
CA GLY A 930 -19.35 -17.54 7.67
C GLY A 930 -19.86 -16.35 6.83
N ALA A 931 -19.85 -15.13 7.38
CA ALA A 931 -20.08 -13.92 6.60
C ALA A 931 -19.05 -13.78 5.47
N LEU A 932 -19.49 -13.24 4.34
CA LEU A 932 -18.68 -13.05 3.13
C LEU A 932 -18.86 -11.62 2.61
N LEU A 933 -17.75 -10.96 2.28
CA LEU A 933 -17.74 -9.64 1.65
C LEU A 933 -16.92 -9.70 0.35
N VAL A 934 -17.42 -9.05 -0.70
CA VAL A 934 -16.74 -8.91 -1.99
C VAL A 934 -16.75 -7.45 -2.42
N LEU A 935 -15.55 -6.91 -2.55
CA LEU A 935 -15.24 -5.57 -3.07
C LEU A 935 -14.63 -5.73 -4.47
N TYR A 936 -14.97 -4.85 -5.40
CA TYR A 936 -14.55 -4.93 -6.80
C TYR A 936 -14.59 -3.55 -7.46
N THR A 937 -13.70 -3.32 -8.43
CA THR A 937 -13.75 -2.15 -9.33
C THR A 937 -14.72 -2.39 -10.50
N ASP A 938 -15.13 -1.33 -11.17
CA ASP A 938 -16.17 -1.37 -12.21
C ASP A 938 -15.76 -2.18 -13.45
N GLY A 939 -14.47 -2.28 -13.78
CA GLY A 939 -13.97 -3.15 -14.86
C GLY A 939 -14.33 -4.65 -14.72
N LEU A 940 -14.67 -5.13 -13.52
CA LEU A 940 -15.20 -6.50 -13.31
C LEU A 940 -16.61 -6.68 -13.92
N ILE A 941 -17.41 -5.61 -13.97
CA ILE A 941 -18.83 -5.64 -14.37
C ILE A 941 -19.13 -4.86 -15.65
N GLU A 942 -18.35 -3.82 -15.97
CA GLU A 942 -18.58 -2.95 -17.12
C GLU A 942 -18.20 -3.64 -18.44
N ARG A 943 -19.08 -3.52 -19.44
CA ARG A 943 -18.88 -4.02 -20.79
C ARG A 943 -19.54 -3.08 -21.79
N ARG A 944 -18.82 -2.70 -22.85
CA ARG A 944 -19.21 -1.68 -23.86
C ARG A 944 -20.56 -1.90 -24.57
N SER A 945 -21.20 -3.06 -24.40
CA SER A 945 -22.46 -3.45 -25.06
C SER A 945 -23.57 -3.90 -24.08
N GLU A 946 -23.41 -3.68 -22.78
CA GLU A 946 -24.33 -4.16 -21.74
C GLU A 946 -24.64 -3.06 -20.70
N SER A 947 -25.64 -3.29 -19.84
CA SER A 947 -25.91 -2.40 -18.68
C SER A 947 -25.12 -2.85 -17.45
N LEU A 948 -24.76 -1.90 -16.59
CA LEU A 948 -24.11 -2.18 -15.30
C LEU A 948 -24.98 -3.10 -14.42
N ASP A 949 -26.31 -2.96 -14.47
CA ASP A 949 -27.24 -3.84 -13.76
C ASP A 949 -27.06 -5.32 -14.13
N ALA A 950 -26.88 -5.63 -15.43
CA ALA A 950 -26.64 -7.00 -15.89
C ALA A 950 -25.25 -7.53 -15.49
N GLY A 951 -24.28 -6.63 -15.27
CA GLY A 951 -23.00 -6.95 -14.64
C GLY A 951 -23.14 -7.30 -13.16
N LEU A 952 -23.90 -6.48 -12.41
CA LEU A 952 -24.18 -6.68 -10.99
C LEU A 952 -25.00 -7.96 -10.72
N GLU A 953 -25.97 -8.29 -11.58
CA GLU A 953 -26.74 -9.54 -11.51
C GLU A 953 -25.81 -10.75 -11.66
N ARG A 954 -24.99 -10.81 -12.72
CA ARG A 954 -24.02 -11.90 -12.93
C ARG A 954 -23.01 -12.02 -11.79
N LEU A 955 -22.50 -10.90 -11.29
CA LEU A 955 -21.57 -10.90 -10.17
C LEU A 955 -22.23 -11.50 -8.91
N SER A 956 -23.49 -11.16 -8.66
CA SER A 956 -24.28 -11.72 -7.55
C SER A 956 -24.53 -13.22 -7.72
N GLU A 957 -24.85 -13.68 -8.92
CA GLU A 957 -24.98 -15.11 -9.25
C GLU A 957 -23.65 -15.87 -9.08
N ALA A 958 -22.53 -15.29 -9.54
CA ALA A 958 -21.20 -15.88 -9.42
C ALA A 958 -20.75 -16.00 -7.96
N VAL A 959 -20.97 -14.96 -7.14
CA VAL A 959 -20.71 -14.99 -5.68
C VAL A 959 -21.56 -16.08 -5.00
N ALA A 960 -22.83 -16.21 -5.37
CA ALA A 960 -23.71 -17.26 -4.83
C ALA A 960 -23.25 -18.67 -5.24
N ALA A 961 -22.80 -18.87 -6.49
CA ALA A 961 -22.35 -20.15 -7.01
C ALA A 961 -20.96 -20.59 -6.50
N LEU A 962 -20.09 -19.65 -6.14
CA LEU A 962 -18.73 -19.90 -5.64
C LEU A 962 -18.63 -19.94 -4.10
N ARG A 963 -19.75 -19.77 -3.40
CA ARG A 963 -19.84 -19.74 -1.94
C ARG A 963 -19.26 -21.00 -1.28
N GLY A 964 -18.64 -20.84 -0.10
CA GLY A 964 -18.05 -21.93 0.67
C GLY A 964 -16.64 -22.35 0.22
N ARG A 965 -16.10 -21.68 -0.80
CA ARG A 965 -14.65 -21.69 -1.12
C ARG A 965 -13.90 -20.77 -0.15
N THR A 966 -12.57 -20.95 -0.05
CA THR A 966 -11.71 -19.95 0.60
C THR A 966 -11.75 -18.62 -0.16
N SER A 967 -11.45 -17.51 0.51
CA SER A 967 -11.54 -16.17 -0.09
C SER A 967 -10.70 -16.07 -1.36
N LYS A 968 -9.52 -16.70 -1.39
CA LYS A 968 -8.68 -16.74 -2.61
C LYS A 968 -9.30 -17.55 -3.74
N ALA A 969 -9.82 -18.75 -3.46
CA ALA A 969 -10.46 -19.60 -4.47
C ALA A 969 -11.85 -19.09 -4.91
N LEU A 970 -12.45 -18.15 -4.17
CA LEU A 970 -13.61 -17.37 -4.58
C LEU A 970 -13.19 -16.19 -5.45
N ALA A 971 -12.19 -15.39 -5.03
CA ALA A 971 -11.66 -14.26 -5.78
C ALA A 971 -11.16 -14.66 -7.18
N ASP A 972 -10.36 -15.73 -7.27
CA ASP A 972 -9.87 -16.25 -8.56
C ASP A 972 -11.03 -16.81 -9.41
N GLY A 973 -12.00 -17.47 -8.77
CA GLY A 973 -13.20 -17.99 -9.44
C GLY A 973 -14.14 -16.89 -9.98
N LEU A 974 -14.20 -15.72 -9.34
CA LEU A 974 -14.98 -14.57 -9.83
C LEU A 974 -14.37 -13.99 -11.11
N LEU A 975 -13.04 -13.88 -11.18
CA LEU A 975 -12.35 -13.47 -12.39
C LEU A 975 -12.66 -14.45 -13.54
N ASP A 976 -12.48 -15.76 -13.32
CA ASP A 976 -12.75 -16.80 -14.33
C ASP A 976 -14.23 -16.81 -14.79
N ALA A 977 -15.17 -16.57 -13.88
CA ALA A 977 -16.61 -16.60 -14.18
C ALA A 977 -17.12 -15.35 -14.92
N LEU A 978 -16.44 -14.20 -14.78
CA LEU A 978 -16.89 -12.90 -15.31
C LEU A 978 -16.07 -12.39 -16.50
N ARG A 979 -14.88 -12.96 -16.74
CA ARG A 979 -13.98 -12.60 -17.85
C ARG A 979 -14.70 -12.65 -19.21
N PRO A 980 -14.74 -11.54 -19.97
CA PRO A 980 -15.29 -11.54 -21.32
C PRO A 980 -14.46 -12.38 -22.30
N PRO A 981 -15.02 -12.82 -23.45
CA PRO A 981 -14.32 -13.64 -24.44
C PRO A 981 -13.09 -13.00 -25.10
N GLY A 982 -12.91 -11.68 -24.93
CA GLY A 982 -11.75 -10.90 -25.39
C GLY A 982 -11.17 -10.05 -24.27
N GLY A 983 -11.14 -10.59 -23.05
CA GLY A 983 -10.50 -9.94 -21.91
C GLY A 983 -11.32 -8.87 -21.19
N PHE A 984 -10.74 -8.35 -20.11
CA PHE A 984 -11.26 -7.15 -19.45
C PHE A 984 -10.79 -5.91 -20.23
N ALA A 985 -11.73 -5.00 -20.48
CA ALA A 985 -11.52 -3.80 -21.30
C ALA A 985 -10.98 -2.60 -20.51
N ASP A 986 -10.96 -2.72 -19.19
CA ASP A 986 -10.33 -1.83 -18.22
C ASP A 986 -9.68 -2.70 -17.13
N ASP A 987 -9.01 -2.07 -16.17
CA ASP A 987 -8.41 -2.74 -15.01
C ASP A 987 -9.45 -3.43 -14.10
N VAL A 988 -9.00 -4.47 -13.38
CA VAL A 988 -9.86 -5.21 -12.44
C VAL A 988 -9.12 -5.53 -11.15
N ALA A 989 -9.49 -4.86 -10.06
CA ALA A 989 -9.19 -5.24 -8.69
C ALA A 989 -10.40 -5.93 -8.03
N VAL A 990 -10.16 -7.01 -7.29
CA VAL A 990 -11.17 -7.66 -6.44
C VAL A 990 -10.54 -7.98 -5.08
N LEU A 991 -11.26 -7.66 -4.00
CA LEU A 991 -10.86 -7.94 -2.62
C LEU A 991 -12.01 -8.69 -1.93
N VAL A 992 -11.78 -9.98 -1.66
CA VAL A 992 -12.73 -10.89 -0.99
C VAL A 992 -12.30 -11.08 0.45
N THR A 993 -13.26 -11.14 1.37
CA THR A 993 -12.99 -11.60 2.73
C THR A 993 -14.12 -12.44 3.31
N ALA A 994 -13.75 -13.47 4.08
CA ALA A 994 -14.67 -14.38 4.76
C ALA A 994 -14.36 -14.50 6.25
N LEU A 995 -15.40 -14.46 7.08
CA LEU A 995 -15.32 -14.60 8.53
C LEU A 995 -15.31 -16.09 8.91
N GLY A 996 -14.19 -16.56 9.43
CA GLY A 996 -14.00 -17.95 9.86
C GLY A 996 -14.63 -18.22 11.24
N PRO A 997 -15.02 -19.47 11.53
CA PRO A 997 -15.56 -19.82 12.84
C PRO A 997 -14.53 -19.60 13.95
N VAL A 998 -14.99 -19.19 15.13
CA VAL A 998 -14.13 -18.83 16.27
C VAL A 998 -13.65 -20.07 17.07
N ASP A 999 -13.72 -21.27 16.49
CA ASP A 999 -13.26 -22.50 17.13
C ASP A 999 -11.72 -22.59 17.17
N ALA A 1000 -11.15 -22.49 18.37
CA ALA A 1000 -9.73 -22.20 18.54
C ALA A 1000 -8.78 -23.39 18.32
N ALA A 1001 -7.95 -23.29 17.29
CA ALA A 1001 -6.73 -24.10 17.15
C ALA A 1001 -5.76 -23.88 18.34
N PRO A 1002 -4.96 -24.89 18.75
CA PRO A 1002 -4.02 -24.74 19.88
C PRO A 1002 -2.93 -23.68 19.63
N LEU A 1003 -2.74 -22.78 20.59
CA LEU A 1003 -1.64 -21.81 20.57
C LEU A 1003 -0.31 -22.49 20.90
N THR A 1004 0.74 -22.14 20.15
CA THR A 1004 2.14 -22.42 20.54
C THR A 1004 3.00 -21.21 20.20
N VAL A 1005 3.68 -20.67 21.21
CA VAL A 1005 4.61 -19.53 21.09
C VAL A 1005 5.98 -19.98 21.59
N ARG A 1006 7.02 -19.75 20.79
CA ARG A 1006 8.43 -19.97 21.18
C ARG A 1006 9.14 -18.63 21.25
N LEU A 1007 9.83 -18.37 22.35
CA LEU A 1007 10.42 -17.07 22.66
C LEU A 1007 11.86 -17.23 23.19
N PRO A 1008 12.79 -16.32 22.82
CA PRO A 1008 14.06 -16.18 23.52
C PRO A 1008 13.82 -15.86 25.00
N ALA A 1009 14.56 -16.52 25.89
CA ALA A 1009 14.41 -16.46 27.34
C ALA A 1009 14.92 -15.12 27.93
N ASN A 1010 14.23 -14.02 27.63
CA ASN A 1010 14.47 -12.70 28.20
C ASN A 1010 13.15 -11.96 28.46
N ALA A 1011 13.14 -11.03 29.41
CA ALA A 1011 11.94 -10.35 29.87
C ALA A 1011 11.22 -9.49 28.79
N ARG A 1012 11.92 -9.05 27.73
CA ARG A 1012 11.29 -8.26 26.65
C ARG A 1012 10.38 -9.14 25.77
N SER A 1013 10.74 -10.42 25.60
CA SER A 1013 9.95 -11.39 24.83
C SER A 1013 8.55 -11.66 25.41
N LEU A 1014 8.38 -11.55 26.73
CA LEU A 1014 7.13 -11.91 27.43
C LEU A 1014 5.91 -11.11 26.95
N ALA A 1015 6.11 -9.85 26.51
CA ALA A 1015 5.04 -9.05 25.95
C ALA A 1015 4.38 -9.70 24.72
N THR A 1016 5.15 -10.43 23.91
CA THR A 1016 4.66 -11.18 22.74
C THR A 1016 3.82 -12.39 23.16
N ALA A 1017 4.23 -13.14 24.19
CA ALA A 1017 3.42 -14.22 24.76
C ALA A 1017 2.10 -13.68 25.31
N ARG A 1018 2.13 -12.62 26.14
CA ARG A 1018 0.91 -12.01 26.69
C ARG A 1018 -0.06 -11.53 25.61
N ARG A 1019 0.44 -10.90 24.54
CA ARG A 1019 -0.41 -10.42 23.42
C ARG A 1019 -1.02 -11.59 22.63
N ALA A 1020 -0.25 -12.63 22.34
CA ALA A 1020 -0.76 -13.83 21.65
C ALA A 1020 -1.79 -14.60 22.50
N LEU A 1021 -1.49 -14.77 23.79
CA LEU A 1021 -2.36 -15.46 24.76
C LEU A 1021 -3.68 -14.71 24.99
N ARG A 1022 -3.67 -13.38 25.13
CA ARG A 1022 -4.90 -12.58 25.28
C ARG A 1022 -5.85 -12.73 24.09
N ARG A 1023 -5.34 -12.63 22.86
CA ARG A 1023 -6.15 -12.85 21.65
C ARG A 1023 -6.70 -14.28 21.60
N TRP A 1024 -5.88 -15.28 21.92
CA TRP A 1024 -6.33 -16.67 21.97
C TRP A 1024 -7.42 -16.90 23.03
N LEU A 1025 -7.35 -16.24 24.18
CA LEU A 1025 -8.37 -16.35 25.22
C LEU A 1025 -9.70 -15.68 24.83
N ALA A 1026 -9.67 -14.49 24.22
CA ALA A 1026 -10.84 -13.84 23.64
C ALA A 1026 -11.48 -14.74 22.56
N ALA A 1027 -10.66 -15.29 21.65
CA ALA A 1027 -11.05 -16.30 20.66
C ALA A 1027 -11.46 -17.68 21.25
N ASN A 1028 -11.56 -17.81 22.58
CA ASN A 1028 -12.15 -18.96 23.26
C ASN A 1028 -13.39 -18.60 24.11
N GLY A 1029 -13.82 -17.34 24.11
CA GLY A 1029 -14.86 -16.82 25.02
C GLY A 1029 -14.38 -16.68 26.46
N VAL A 1030 -13.09 -16.42 26.69
CA VAL A 1030 -12.44 -16.37 28.02
C VAL A 1030 -11.98 -14.94 28.33
N ASP A 1031 -12.94 -14.03 28.36
CA ASP A 1031 -12.71 -12.60 28.58
C ASP A 1031 -12.80 -12.17 30.05
N GLY A 1032 -12.37 -10.93 30.32
CA GLY A 1032 -12.47 -10.32 31.64
C GLY A 1032 -11.56 -10.98 32.69
N PRO A 1033 -12.01 -11.16 33.95
CA PRO A 1033 -11.17 -11.63 35.05
C PRO A 1033 -10.56 -13.00 34.79
N ALA A 1034 -11.33 -13.97 34.27
CA ALA A 1034 -10.81 -15.30 33.98
C ALA A 1034 -9.69 -15.30 32.92
N GLY A 1035 -9.78 -14.43 31.91
CA GLY A 1035 -8.70 -14.20 30.95
C GLY A 1035 -7.49 -13.52 31.57
N TYR A 1036 -7.72 -12.56 32.48
CA TYR A 1036 -6.64 -11.86 33.21
C TYR A 1036 -5.88 -12.81 34.15
N ASP A 1037 -6.59 -13.63 34.93
CA ASP A 1037 -6.03 -14.65 35.84
C ASP A 1037 -5.06 -15.58 35.10
N VAL A 1038 -5.51 -16.12 33.96
CA VAL A 1038 -4.74 -17.05 33.12
C VAL A 1038 -3.50 -16.36 32.56
N VAL A 1039 -3.63 -15.12 32.07
CA VAL A 1039 -2.48 -14.35 31.56
C VAL A 1039 -1.47 -14.04 32.66
N LEU A 1040 -1.93 -13.67 33.86
CA LEU A 1040 -1.07 -13.38 35.02
C LEU A 1040 -0.35 -14.64 35.52
N ALA A 1041 -1.05 -15.78 35.61
CA ALA A 1041 -0.46 -17.06 35.99
C ALA A 1041 0.60 -17.55 34.98
N LEU A 1042 0.38 -17.33 33.68
CA LEU A 1042 1.32 -17.72 32.63
C LEU A 1042 2.50 -16.76 32.49
N ASP A 1043 2.31 -15.46 32.71
CA ASP A 1043 3.39 -14.48 32.74
C ASP A 1043 4.32 -14.72 33.94
N GLU A 1044 3.75 -15.00 35.12
CA GLU A 1044 4.50 -15.42 36.30
C GLU A 1044 5.27 -16.73 36.04
N ALA A 1045 4.63 -17.75 35.46
CA ALA A 1045 5.29 -19.03 35.15
C ALA A 1045 6.45 -18.86 34.15
N ALA A 1046 6.27 -18.06 33.09
CA ALA A 1046 7.30 -17.79 32.11
C ALA A 1046 8.43 -16.87 32.64
N SER A 1047 8.10 -15.91 33.52
CA SER A 1047 9.09 -15.08 34.21
C SER A 1047 9.99 -15.91 35.12
N ASN A 1048 9.39 -16.79 35.95
CA ASN A 1048 10.14 -17.70 36.82
C ASN A 1048 11.07 -18.63 36.02
N ALA A 1049 10.62 -19.14 34.87
CA ALA A 1049 11.46 -19.95 33.98
C ALA A 1049 12.69 -19.17 33.45
N ILE A 1050 12.51 -17.91 33.06
CA ILE A 1050 13.61 -17.04 32.60
C ILE A 1050 14.60 -16.75 33.73
N GLU A 1051 14.12 -16.30 34.88
CA GLU A 1051 14.98 -15.90 36.01
C GLU A 1051 15.75 -17.08 36.63
N HIS A 1052 15.10 -18.24 36.84
CA HIS A 1052 15.67 -19.35 37.61
C HIS A 1052 16.43 -20.40 36.77
N ALA A 1053 16.11 -20.56 35.48
CA ALA A 1053 16.70 -21.61 34.64
C ALA A 1053 17.88 -21.14 33.77
N TYR A 1054 17.92 -19.85 33.39
CA TYR A 1054 18.94 -19.29 32.48
C TYR A 1054 19.78 -18.15 33.09
N GLY A 1055 19.13 -17.21 33.78
CA GLY A 1055 19.79 -16.05 34.41
C GLY A 1055 20.25 -14.98 33.41
N ALA A 1056 21.37 -15.21 32.72
CA ALA A 1056 21.97 -14.24 31.78
C ALA A 1056 22.61 -14.90 30.53
N GLY A 1057 22.22 -16.14 30.22
CA GLY A 1057 22.62 -16.84 29.00
C GLY A 1057 21.45 -17.04 28.05
N ASP A 1058 21.75 -17.33 26.79
CA ASP A 1058 20.73 -17.63 25.78
C ASP A 1058 19.94 -18.90 26.12
N GLY A 1059 18.65 -18.87 25.83
CA GLY A 1059 17.69 -19.92 26.12
C GLY A 1059 16.37 -19.71 25.39
N THR A 1060 15.49 -20.71 25.41
CA THR A 1060 14.16 -20.64 24.78
C THR A 1060 13.09 -21.06 25.78
N VAL A 1061 12.04 -20.25 25.92
CA VAL A 1061 10.81 -20.64 26.62
C VAL A 1061 9.73 -20.93 25.60
N THR A 1062 9.05 -22.07 25.74
CA THR A 1062 7.88 -22.43 24.93
C THR A 1062 6.62 -22.31 25.77
N VAL A 1063 5.65 -21.52 25.31
CA VAL A 1063 4.30 -21.42 25.91
C VAL A 1063 3.30 -22.07 24.96
N ARG A 1064 2.46 -22.97 25.46
CA ARG A 1064 1.34 -23.57 24.71
C ARG A 1064 0.02 -23.35 25.43
N ALA A 1065 -1.07 -23.24 24.67
CA ALA A 1065 -2.44 -23.26 25.16
C ALA A 1065 -3.30 -24.16 24.26
N ALA A 1066 -4.19 -24.95 24.85
CA ALA A 1066 -5.15 -25.78 24.15
C ALA A 1066 -6.48 -25.79 24.89
N ARG A 1067 -7.59 -25.81 24.15
CA ARG A 1067 -8.92 -26.05 24.71
C ARG A 1067 -9.27 -27.52 24.53
N GLU A 1068 -9.69 -28.14 25.62
CA GLU A 1068 -10.26 -29.48 25.67
C GLU A 1068 -11.70 -29.36 26.19
N ALA A 1069 -12.51 -30.41 26.04
CA ALA A 1069 -13.91 -30.37 26.47
C ALA A 1069 -14.03 -30.01 27.96
N GLY A 1070 -14.56 -28.82 28.25
CA GLY A 1070 -14.74 -28.28 29.61
C GLY A 1070 -13.48 -27.73 30.29
N ARG A 1071 -12.32 -27.60 29.63
CA ARG A 1071 -11.09 -27.06 30.25
C ARG A 1071 -10.12 -26.42 29.26
N LEU A 1072 -9.38 -25.44 29.75
CA LEU A 1072 -8.17 -24.92 29.10
C LEU A 1072 -6.95 -25.59 29.74
N ARG A 1073 -6.02 -26.08 28.92
CA ARG A 1073 -4.72 -26.60 29.33
C ARG A 1073 -3.62 -25.69 28.78
N PHE A 1074 -2.66 -25.36 29.63
CA PHE A 1074 -1.51 -24.55 29.29
C PHE A 1074 -0.21 -25.22 29.72
N THR A 1075 0.88 -24.91 29.02
CA THR A 1075 2.19 -25.46 29.33
C THR A 1075 3.26 -24.40 29.10
N VAL A 1076 4.12 -24.19 30.10
CA VAL A 1076 5.37 -23.43 29.97
C VAL A 1076 6.54 -24.42 30.08
N GLU A 1077 7.42 -24.43 29.10
CA GLU A 1077 8.63 -25.27 29.07
C GLU A 1077 9.89 -24.41 28.92
N ASP A 1078 10.93 -24.74 29.70
CA ASP A 1078 12.31 -24.30 29.50
C ASP A 1078 13.25 -25.51 29.30
N GLU A 1079 14.44 -25.24 28.75
CA GLU A 1079 15.54 -26.20 28.55
C GLU A 1079 16.74 -25.89 29.48
N GLY A 1080 16.52 -25.11 30.54
CA GLY A 1080 17.57 -24.54 31.38
C GLY A 1080 18.07 -25.46 32.50
N ARG A 1081 18.83 -24.88 33.44
CA ARG A 1081 19.29 -25.59 34.65
C ARG A 1081 18.94 -24.80 35.90
N TRP A 1082 17.88 -25.26 36.56
CA TRP A 1082 17.37 -24.68 37.80
C TRP A 1082 18.48 -24.48 38.85
N ARG A 1083 18.64 -23.26 39.33
CA ARG A 1083 19.57 -22.92 40.41
C ARG A 1083 18.84 -22.91 41.75
N ALA A 1084 19.49 -23.38 42.81
CA ALA A 1084 18.94 -23.27 44.16
C ALA A 1084 18.67 -21.79 44.50
N ALA A 1085 17.55 -21.53 45.18
CA ALA A 1085 17.12 -20.17 45.50
C ALA A 1085 18.14 -19.44 46.41
N ARG A 1086 18.22 -18.12 46.23
CA ARG A 1086 18.78 -17.23 47.27
C ARG A 1086 17.68 -16.97 48.30
N GLU A 1087 18.06 -16.81 49.56
CA GLU A 1087 17.10 -16.88 50.69
C GLU A 1087 16.24 -15.60 50.88
N ASP A 1088 16.45 -14.54 50.09
CA ASP A 1088 15.68 -13.29 50.17
C ASP A 1088 14.45 -13.22 49.22
N ASP A 1089 13.27 -13.34 49.83
CA ASP A 1089 11.92 -12.87 49.39
C ASP A 1089 11.41 -13.14 47.95
N ARG A 1090 11.51 -14.38 47.44
CA ARG A 1090 10.79 -14.81 46.20
C ARG A 1090 10.00 -16.12 46.31
N GLY A 1091 9.24 -16.30 47.39
CA GLY A 1091 8.35 -17.45 47.58
C GLY A 1091 6.94 -17.33 46.98
N ARG A 1092 6.56 -16.17 46.40
CA ARG A 1092 5.15 -15.80 46.19
C ARG A 1092 4.56 -16.29 44.85
N GLY A 1093 5.36 -16.42 43.79
CA GLY A 1093 4.89 -16.73 42.43
C GLY A 1093 4.05 -17.99 42.32
N LEU A 1094 4.59 -19.14 42.75
CA LEU A 1094 3.86 -20.41 42.78
C LEU A 1094 2.63 -20.39 43.71
N GLY A 1095 2.61 -19.51 44.72
CA GLY A 1095 1.45 -19.29 45.59
C GLY A 1095 0.34 -18.48 44.91
N MET A 1096 0.70 -17.54 44.02
CA MET A 1096 -0.23 -16.81 43.16
C MET A 1096 -0.80 -17.71 42.06
N ILE A 1097 0.07 -18.41 41.32
CA ILE A 1097 -0.33 -19.33 40.24
C ILE A 1097 -1.35 -20.37 40.72
N ARG A 1098 -1.15 -20.96 41.91
CA ARG A 1098 -2.06 -21.93 42.54
C ARG A 1098 -3.39 -21.36 43.06
N ARG A 1099 -3.60 -20.04 43.01
CA ARG A 1099 -4.88 -19.39 43.32
C ARG A 1099 -5.65 -18.96 42.06
N LEU A 1100 -4.93 -18.75 40.95
CA LEU A 1100 -5.48 -18.31 39.67
C LEU A 1100 -5.88 -19.48 38.75
N MET A 1101 -5.34 -20.69 38.99
CA MET A 1101 -5.52 -21.86 38.14
C MET A 1101 -6.02 -23.07 38.95
N ASP A 1102 -6.96 -23.82 38.38
CA ASP A 1102 -7.66 -24.95 39.03
C ASP A 1102 -6.77 -26.21 39.13
N GLY A 1103 -5.71 -26.29 38.33
CA GLY A 1103 -4.65 -27.30 38.44
C GLY A 1103 -3.29 -26.72 38.08
N VAL A 1104 -2.25 -27.08 38.83
CA VAL A 1104 -0.87 -26.63 38.63
C VAL A 1104 0.10 -27.76 38.97
N GLU A 1105 0.79 -28.29 37.97
CA GLU A 1105 1.84 -29.31 38.12
C GLU A 1105 3.19 -28.75 37.64
N VAL A 1106 4.25 -29.02 38.39
CA VAL A 1106 5.62 -28.55 38.11
C VAL A 1106 6.57 -29.73 38.11
N THR A 1107 7.09 -30.08 36.94
CA THR A 1107 8.07 -31.15 36.78
C THR A 1107 9.43 -30.57 36.44
N THR A 1108 10.41 -30.74 37.33
CA THR A 1108 11.81 -30.32 37.14
C THR A 1108 12.69 -31.49 36.72
N GLY A 1109 13.55 -31.28 35.73
CA GLY A 1109 14.47 -32.30 35.20
C GLY A 1109 15.92 -31.83 35.17
N LYS A 1110 16.82 -32.72 34.71
CA LYS A 1110 18.27 -32.38 34.51
C LYS A 1110 18.53 -31.45 33.31
N HIS A 1111 17.48 -31.14 32.54
CA HIS A 1111 17.52 -30.48 31.23
C HIS A 1111 16.40 -29.44 31.05
N GLY A 1112 15.78 -28.97 32.14
CA GLY A 1112 14.75 -27.94 32.08
C GLY A 1112 13.59 -28.13 33.07
N THR A 1113 12.65 -27.20 33.04
CA THR A 1113 11.37 -27.24 33.79
C THR A 1113 10.19 -27.30 32.83
N ARG A 1114 9.14 -28.02 33.23
CA ARG A 1114 7.79 -27.85 32.68
C ARG A 1114 6.83 -27.47 33.80
N VAL A 1115 6.02 -26.44 33.54
CA VAL A 1115 4.86 -26.05 34.34
C VAL A 1115 3.61 -26.32 33.50
N GLU A 1116 2.77 -27.28 33.92
CA GLU A 1116 1.45 -27.52 33.33
C GLU A 1116 0.38 -26.84 34.19
N LEU A 1117 -0.51 -26.09 33.56
CA LEU A 1117 -1.59 -25.37 34.22
C LEU A 1117 -2.93 -25.72 33.59
N VAL A 1118 -3.98 -25.80 34.40
CA VAL A 1118 -5.35 -26.11 33.95
C VAL A 1118 -6.30 -25.06 34.52
N ARG A 1119 -7.19 -24.54 33.67
CA ARG A 1119 -8.36 -23.74 34.05
C ARG A 1119 -9.61 -24.49 33.63
N LEU A 1120 -10.58 -24.67 34.53
CA LEU A 1120 -11.86 -25.26 34.16
C LEU A 1120 -12.73 -24.22 33.44
N LEU A 1121 -13.34 -24.59 32.33
CA LEU A 1121 -14.37 -23.78 31.69
C LEU A 1121 -15.69 -24.10 32.38
N GLY A 1122 -16.28 -23.11 33.07
CA GLY A 1122 -17.54 -23.29 33.78
C GLY A 1122 -18.63 -23.78 32.84
N ALA A 1123 -19.29 -24.89 33.20
CA ALA A 1123 -20.47 -25.34 32.49
C ALA A 1123 -21.59 -24.30 32.68
N ALA A 1124 -22.31 -23.96 31.60
CA ALA A 1124 -23.51 -23.14 31.69
C ALA A 1124 -24.60 -23.90 32.47
N GLY A 1125 -24.67 -23.67 33.79
CA GLY A 1125 -25.42 -24.56 34.68
C GLY A 1125 -25.31 -24.23 36.18
N GLY A 1126 -25.65 -23.01 36.56
CA GLY A 1126 -26.17 -22.69 37.90
C GLY A 1126 -25.21 -22.78 39.09
N ARG A 1127 -24.74 -21.61 39.55
CA ARG A 1127 -24.71 -21.27 40.97
C ARG A 1127 -24.78 -19.76 41.15
N ASP A 1128 -25.79 -19.32 41.89
CA ASP A 1128 -25.86 -17.98 42.46
C ASP A 1128 -24.83 -17.85 43.59
N GLY A 1129 -24.34 -16.62 43.79
CA GLY A 1129 -23.12 -16.31 44.54
C GLY A 1129 -22.18 -15.54 43.62
#